data_AF-A0AA39CXF0-F1
#
_entry.id   AF-A0AA39CXF0-F1
#
_cell.length_a   1.000
_cell.length_b   1.000
_cell.length_c   1.000
_cell.angle_alpha   90.00
_cell.angle_beta   90.00
_cell.angle_gamma   90.00
#
_symmetry.space_group_name_H-M   'P 1'
#
loop_
_entity.id
_entity.type
_entity.pdbx_description
1 polymer ?
#
loop_
_entity_poly.entity_id
_entity_poly.type
_entity_poly.pdbx_seq_one_letter_code
_entity_poly.pdbx_strand_id
1 'polypeptide(L)'
;MAWNTPGGNKGGQGPEDNRRGPFGSRGGGNGGGWGGLPGPLKDLFDGGILRWVAAAAVLLVLFSSFQLIGEQQRGVVLRFGQFSRILTPGPNFKLPWPIESVTKVNATEIKTFSIQVPVLTRDENIVNVSLNVQYRIDDPQQYLFGTVDANQVLEQSAQSAVREEVGRADLNAVLNNRGPLAVAAEERLQTLLTAFKTGLTVTGLTLQDARPPEEVKPAFDEVNGAQQVKERLINEAQAYAAKVVPEARGQASRARTTAEGYKQAVVSKAEGDGQRFSLLQAQYKDAPEVTRKRLWLETVQQVLSENRKVIGGDGRQLIYVPMTGDTRASTSAPAPVPNPDVVMPSLPGTTAVEASRDPGRPPMRNSIWIAAVVAVLLGLLGSVYVVREDQTAMVLNLGKVVRSDIKPGLHFKLPVVETVRVFDRRFQVLDTAPARYFTAEQKDVSVDFFAIGYISNVGDYFRATGGDPRIANARLAPIITDSLRNQINSRTLQQLVSGDRSELIAEQLKGINEAVAGLGMQMIDLRIKQVDLPTDSQVINDVYERMRAQRKQEAAKLRAEGEEQSLTIRAQADRDSTVLIAEAERDAQRMRGEGDAEAARIYGKAGSADPSFYAFYRSLEAYRGSMTDGNGVIVLDKNDPFLQYLKNDR
;
A
#
# COMPACT_ATOMS: atom_id res chain seq x y z
N MET A 1 -21.00 -34.44 -76.12
CA MET A 1 -20.75 -35.89 -76.21
C MET A 1 -20.96 -36.43 -74.79
N ALA A 2 -22.06 -37.06 -74.40
CA ALA A 2 -22.92 -38.09 -75.03
C ALA A 2 -22.38 -39.53 -74.88
N TRP A 3 -23.30 -40.48 -74.62
CA TRP A 3 -23.12 -41.96 -74.54
C TRP A 3 -22.43 -42.55 -73.28
N ASN A 4 -22.77 -43.75 -72.79
CA ASN A 4 -24.04 -44.52 -72.87
C ASN A 4 -24.11 -45.65 -71.81
N THR A 5 -25.32 -46.08 -71.45
CA THR A 5 -25.74 -47.43 -70.94
C THR A 5 -25.74 -48.50 -72.06
N PRO A 6 -26.20 -49.77 -71.92
CA PRO A 6 -26.64 -50.60 -70.77
C PRO A 6 -25.77 -51.88 -70.59
N GLY A 7 -26.07 -52.93 -69.81
CA GLY A 7 -27.14 -53.20 -68.83
C GLY A 7 -28.02 -54.44 -69.12
N GLY A 8 -27.72 -55.61 -68.51
CA GLY A 8 -28.50 -56.88 -68.63
C GLY A 8 -27.67 -58.14 -68.36
N ASN A 9 -28.19 -59.39 -68.30
CA ASN A 9 -29.58 -59.88 -68.23
C ASN A 9 -29.62 -61.43 -67.96
N LYS A 10 -30.56 -61.90 -67.10
CA LYS A 10 -31.15 -63.27 -66.94
C LYS A 10 -30.32 -64.58 -67.09
N GLY A 11 -30.56 -65.48 -66.12
CA GLY A 11 -30.69 -66.95 -66.30
C GLY A 11 -29.40 -67.78 -66.14
N GLY A 12 -29.46 -69.07 -65.80
CA GLY A 12 -30.62 -69.87 -65.36
C GLY A 12 -30.40 -71.39 -65.48
N GLN A 13 -31.11 -72.17 -64.64
CA GLN A 13 -31.21 -73.65 -64.65
C GLN A 13 -29.95 -74.47 -64.26
N GLY A 14 -30.19 -75.66 -63.69
CA GLY A 14 -29.20 -76.74 -63.52
C GLY A 14 -29.18 -77.67 -64.76
N PRO A 15 -28.72 -78.93 -64.64
CA PRO A 15 -29.16 -79.86 -63.60
C PRO A 15 -28.01 -80.66 -62.92
N GLU A 16 -28.39 -81.72 -62.21
CA GLU A 16 -27.49 -82.73 -61.62
C GLU A 16 -26.77 -83.58 -62.69
N ASP A 17 -25.57 -84.09 -62.37
CA ASP A 17 -25.40 -85.55 -62.24
C ASP A 17 -24.24 -85.87 -61.27
N ASN A 18 -24.21 -87.08 -60.71
CA ASN A 18 -23.43 -87.46 -59.54
C ASN A 18 -22.75 -88.83 -59.75
N ARG A 19 -21.40 -88.88 -59.76
CA ARG A 19 -20.65 -90.15 -59.64
C ARG A 19 -19.19 -90.02 -59.19
N ARG A 20 -18.87 -90.83 -58.16
CA ARG A 20 -17.55 -91.34 -57.69
C ARG A 20 -16.82 -90.56 -56.60
N GLY A 21 -16.92 -91.09 -55.38
CA GLY A 21 -15.82 -91.10 -54.39
C GLY A 21 -14.87 -92.30 -54.62
N PRO A 22 -14.13 -92.79 -53.59
CA PRO A 22 -14.25 -92.51 -52.16
C PRO A 22 -12.95 -92.11 -51.41
N PHE A 23 -13.11 -91.64 -50.17
CA PHE A 23 -12.14 -91.51 -49.07
C PHE A 23 -10.71 -90.97 -49.35
N GLY A 24 -10.43 -89.76 -48.82
CA GLY A 24 -9.08 -89.20 -48.71
C GLY A 24 -9.03 -87.91 -47.89
N SER A 25 -9.02 -88.00 -46.56
CA SER A 25 -9.04 -86.82 -45.68
C SER A 25 -7.67 -86.11 -45.58
N ARG A 26 -7.60 -84.85 -46.02
CA ARG A 26 -6.67 -83.85 -45.45
C ARG A 26 -7.11 -82.42 -45.73
N GLY A 27 -7.99 -81.90 -44.87
CA GLY A 27 -8.27 -80.46 -44.83
C GLY A 27 -7.19 -79.73 -44.02
N GLY A 28 -6.57 -78.71 -44.62
CA GLY A 28 -6.12 -77.56 -43.86
C GLY A 28 -7.34 -76.73 -43.40
N GLY A 29 -7.21 -75.75 -42.53
CA GLY A 29 -5.98 -75.31 -41.88
C GLY A 29 -6.13 -73.88 -41.36
N ASN A 30 -6.32 -73.78 -40.04
CA ASN A 30 -6.01 -72.62 -39.19
C ASN A 30 -6.80 -71.31 -39.45
N GLY A 31 -7.36 -70.61 -38.46
CA GLY A 31 -7.29 -70.77 -37.01
C GLY A 31 -6.68 -69.53 -36.34
N GLY A 32 -7.52 -68.61 -35.87
CA GLY A 32 -7.05 -67.31 -35.35
C GLY A 32 -8.06 -66.55 -34.48
N GLY A 33 -9.05 -67.25 -33.89
CA GLY A 33 -10.08 -66.62 -33.07
C GLY A 33 -9.97 -66.99 -31.59
N TRP A 34 -9.49 -66.05 -30.76
CA TRP A 34 -9.72 -65.93 -29.30
C TRP A 34 -9.75 -67.25 -28.48
N GLY A 35 -8.82 -68.16 -28.77
CA GLY A 35 -8.71 -69.47 -28.13
C GLY A 35 -8.09 -69.40 -26.72
N GLY A 36 -8.84 -68.90 -25.74
CA GLY A 36 -8.37 -68.80 -24.35
C GLY A 36 -9.43 -68.50 -23.29
N LEU A 37 -10.72 -68.44 -23.65
CA LEU A 37 -11.82 -68.18 -22.73
C LEU A 37 -12.56 -69.49 -22.40
N PRO A 38 -12.89 -69.78 -21.13
CA PRO A 38 -13.51 -71.04 -20.74
C PRO A 38 -14.95 -71.16 -21.27
N GLY A 39 -15.35 -72.39 -21.61
CA GLY A 39 -16.62 -72.75 -22.27
C GLY A 39 -17.86 -71.91 -21.93
N PRO A 40 -18.30 -71.81 -20.65
CA PRO A 40 -19.54 -71.10 -20.30
C PRO A 40 -19.50 -69.58 -20.58
N LEU A 41 -18.34 -69.01 -20.88
CA LEU A 41 -18.25 -67.61 -21.32
C LEU A 41 -18.55 -67.44 -22.81
N LYS A 42 -18.40 -68.48 -23.64
CA LYS A 42 -18.59 -68.40 -25.09
C LYS A 42 -20.07 -68.31 -25.47
N ASP A 43 -20.89 -69.21 -24.90
CA ASP A 43 -22.33 -69.29 -25.16
C ASP A 43 -23.09 -68.04 -24.69
N LEU A 44 -22.47 -67.21 -23.82
CA LEU A 44 -23.00 -65.94 -23.35
C LEU A 44 -23.04 -64.84 -24.45
N PHE A 45 -22.27 -64.99 -25.54
CA PHE A 45 -22.17 -64.00 -26.61
C PHE A 45 -22.84 -64.40 -27.93
N ASP A 46 -23.22 -65.67 -28.11
CA ASP A 46 -23.56 -66.25 -29.43
C ASP A 46 -25.07 -66.25 -29.76
N GLY A 47 -25.85 -65.34 -29.16
CA GLY A 47 -27.25 -65.16 -29.51
C GLY A 47 -28.06 -64.21 -28.63
N GLY A 48 -28.98 -63.47 -29.25
CA GLY A 48 -29.99 -62.68 -28.55
C GLY A 48 -29.50 -61.38 -27.89
N ILE A 49 -30.34 -60.85 -27.00
CA ILE A 49 -30.23 -59.49 -26.41
C ILE A 49 -28.89 -59.27 -25.70
N LEU A 50 -28.30 -60.32 -25.10
CA LEU A 50 -27.02 -60.23 -24.40
C LEU A 50 -25.88 -59.68 -25.28
N ARG A 51 -25.85 -59.98 -26.58
CA ARG A 51 -24.79 -59.44 -27.47
C ARG A 51 -24.90 -57.92 -27.63
N TRP A 52 -26.12 -57.38 -27.68
CA TRP A 52 -26.36 -55.94 -27.73
C TRP A 52 -26.13 -55.27 -26.36
N VAL A 53 -26.49 -55.92 -25.27
CA VAL A 53 -26.18 -55.46 -23.90
C VAL A 53 -24.67 -55.43 -23.66
N ALA A 54 -23.93 -56.45 -24.10
CA ALA A 54 -22.48 -56.50 -24.01
C ALA A 54 -21.82 -55.43 -24.90
N ALA A 55 -22.27 -55.25 -26.14
CA ALA A 55 -21.80 -54.17 -27.01
C ALA A 55 -22.06 -52.79 -26.40
N ALA A 56 -23.27 -52.56 -25.86
CA ALA A 56 -23.61 -51.32 -25.16
C ALA A 56 -22.77 -51.11 -23.88
N ALA A 57 -22.50 -52.17 -23.11
CA ALA A 57 -21.64 -52.11 -21.94
C ALA A 57 -20.18 -51.79 -22.30
N VAL A 58 -19.64 -52.36 -23.38
CA VAL A 58 -18.30 -52.02 -23.90
C VAL A 58 -18.25 -50.57 -24.40
N LEU A 59 -19.29 -50.10 -25.09
CA LEU A 59 -19.38 -48.71 -25.57
C LEU A 59 -19.51 -47.72 -24.41
N LEU A 60 -20.30 -48.05 -23.37
CA LEU A 60 -20.41 -47.28 -22.12
C LEU A 60 -19.08 -47.29 -21.36
N VAL A 61 -18.39 -48.42 -21.27
CA VAL A 61 -17.02 -48.52 -20.72
C VAL A 61 -16.07 -47.59 -21.45
N LEU A 62 -15.99 -47.65 -22.79
CA LEU A 62 -15.14 -46.79 -23.61
C LEU A 62 -15.47 -45.30 -23.43
N PHE A 63 -16.75 -44.94 -23.49
CA PHE A 63 -17.21 -43.56 -23.31
C PHE A 63 -16.89 -43.04 -21.88
N SER A 64 -17.11 -43.87 -20.86
CA SER A 64 -16.76 -43.54 -19.46
C SER A 64 -15.25 -43.53 -19.17
N SER A 65 -14.42 -43.98 -20.11
CA SER A 65 -12.96 -43.98 -19.97
C SER A 65 -12.31 -42.68 -20.51
N PHE A 66 -13.04 -41.90 -21.31
CA PHE A 66 -12.56 -40.63 -21.85
C PHE A 66 -12.97 -39.45 -20.97
N GLN A 67 -12.03 -38.59 -20.58
CA GLN A 67 -12.29 -37.46 -19.69
C GLN A 67 -11.59 -36.19 -20.19
N LEU A 68 -12.38 -35.19 -20.59
CA LEU A 68 -11.87 -33.85 -20.89
C LEU A 68 -11.66 -33.04 -19.60
N ILE A 69 -10.54 -32.31 -19.53
CA ILE A 69 -10.17 -31.39 -18.45
C ILE A 69 -9.83 -30.03 -19.07
N GLY A 70 -10.39 -28.94 -18.55
CA GLY A 70 -10.15 -27.59 -19.05
C GLY A 70 -8.80 -27.01 -18.63
N GLU A 71 -8.35 -25.94 -19.29
CA GLU A 71 -7.01 -25.34 -19.13
C GLU A 71 -6.71 -24.84 -17.71
N GLN A 72 -7.75 -24.37 -17.00
CA GLN A 72 -7.63 -23.95 -15.60
C GLN A 72 -7.83 -25.09 -14.58
N GLN A 73 -8.14 -26.31 -15.05
CA GLN A 73 -8.47 -27.45 -14.20
C GLN A 73 -7.34 -28.49 -14.16
N ARG A 74 -7.20 -29.15 -13.01
CA ARG A 74 -6.45 -30.41 -12.89
C ARG A 74 -7.40 -31.51 -12.40
N GLY A 75 -7.22 -32.72 -12.91
CA GLY A 75 -8.03 -33.89 -12.54
C GLY A 75 -7.27 -34.82 -11.61
N VAL A 76 -7.74 -35.01 -10.38
CA VAL A 76 -7.14 -35.91 -9.40
C VAL A 76 -7.79 -37.29 -9.54
N VAL A 77 -7.02 -38.30 -9.91
CA VAL A 77 -7.51 -39.69 -10.10
C VAL A 77 -7.35 -40.48 -8.80
N LEU A 78 -8.47 -40.98 -8.30
CA LEU A 78 -8.50 -42.04 -7.30
C LEU A 78 -8.77 -43.39 -7.98
N ARG A 79 -7.98 -44.41 -7.62
CA ARG A 79 -8.17 -45.81 -8.02
C ARG A 79 -8.58 -46.62 -6.80
N PHE A 80 -9.78 -47.19 -6.80
CA PHE A 80 -10.38 -47.82 -5.60
C PHE A 80 -10.20 -46.98 -4.32
N GLY A 81 -10.43 -45.66 -4.42
CA GLY A 81 -10.31 -44.73 -3.30
C GLY A 81 -8.90 -44.20 -3.02
N GLN A 82 -7.85 -44.94 -3.34
CA GLN A 82 -6.45 -44.52 -3.17
C GLN A 82 -6.01 -43.54 -4.27
N PHE A 83 -5.15 -42.57 -3.96
CA PHE A 83 -4.56 -41.67 -4.95
C PHE A 83 -3.72 -42.43 -5.99
N SER A 84 -3.87 -42.08 -7.27
CA SER A 84 -3.20 -42.75 -8.39
C SER A 84 -2.35 -41.83 -9.28
N ARG A 85 -2.91 -40.70 -9.75
CA ARG A 85 -2.21 -39.72 -10.61
C ARG A 85 -2.98 -38.40 -10.68
N ILE A 86 -2.27 -37.33 -11.08
CA ILE A 86 -2.86 -36.06 -11.51
C ILE A 86 -2.92 -36.07 -13.04
N LEU A 87 -4.03 -35.58 -13.60
CA LEU A 87 -4.27 -35.40 -15.03
C LEU A 87 -4.09 -33.92 -15.39
N THR A 88 -3.30 -33.67 -16.43
CA THR A 88 -3.07 -32.35 -17.02
C THR A 88 -4.29 -31.88 -17.83
N PRO A 89 -4.39 -30.59 -18.20
CA PRO A 89 -5.41 -30.13 -19.15
C PRO A 89 -5.43 -30.92 -20.46
N GLY A 90 -6.60 -30.95 -21.12
CA GLY A 90 -6.83 -31.65 -22.39
C GLY A 90 -7.53 -33.01 -22.26
N PRO A 91 -7.47 -33.84 -23.32
CA PRO A 91 -8.12 -35.16 -23.35
C PRO A 91 -7.30 -36.20 -22.58
N ASN A 92 -7.90 -36.78 -21.54
CA ASN A 92 -7.24 -37.75 -20.67
C ASN A 92 -7.98 -39.09 -20.64
N PHE A 93 -7.24 -40.18 -20.43
CA PHE A 93 -7.80 -41.53 -20.26
C PHE A 93 -7.82 -41.93 -18.78
N LYS A 94 -8.98 -42.42 -18.33
CA LYS A 94 -9.19 -43.04 -17.03
C LYS A 94 -9.76 -44.44 -17.19
N LEU A 95 -9.57 -45.33 -16.22
CA LEU A 95 -10.27 -46.59 -16.21
C LEU A 95 -11.79 -46.36 -16.02
N PRO A 96 -12.65 -47.27 -16.54
CA PRO A 96 -14.09 -47.17 -16.36
C PRO A 96 -14.49 -47.23 -14.89
N TRP A 97 -15.66 -46.69 -14.58
CA TRP A 97 -16.29 -46.88 -13.28
C TRP A 97 -16.61 -48.38 -13.09
N PRO A 98 -16.36 -49.00 -11.91
CA PRO A 98 -16.04 -48.38 -10.61
C PRO A 98 -14.55 -48.30 -10.27
N ILE A 99 -13.62 -48.53 -11.21
CA ILE A 99 -12.18 -48.69 -10.91
C ILE A 99 -11.49 -47.34 -10.65
N GLU A 100 -11.73 -46.35 -11.51
CA GLU A 100 -11.15 -44.99 -11.36
C GLU A 100 -12.23 -43.89 -11.38
N SER A 101 -12.14 -42.99 -10.39
CA SER A 101 -12.94 -41.78 -10.25
C SER A 101 -12.04 -40.53 -10.31
N VAL A 102 -12.53 -39.45 -10.93
CA VAL A 102 -11.75 -38.21 -11.13
C VAL A 102 -12.47 -37.04 -10.48
N THR A 103 -11.79 -36.39 -9.54
CA THR A 103 -12.22 -35.10 -8.97
C THR A 103 -11.54 -33.97 -9.72
N LYS A 104 -12.29 -32.94 -10.13
CA LYS A 104 -11.76 -31.76 -10.82
C LYS A 104 -11.57 -30.61 -9.84
N VAL A 105 -10.43 -29.92 -9.93
CA VAL A 105 -10.09 -28.74 -9.12
C VAL A 105 -9.59 -27.62 -10.05
N ASN A 106 -10.04 -26.39 -9.86
CA ASN A 106 -9.50 -25.22 -10.56
C ASN A 106 -8.12 -24.88 -9.94
N ALA A 107 -7.04 -25.20 -10.64
CA ALA A 107 -5.67 -25.01 -10.16
C ALA A 107 -5.10 -23.63 -10.56
N THR A 108 -5.37 -23.22 -11.80
CA THR A 108 -4.76 -22.03 -12.44
C THR A 108 -5.52 -20.73 -12.15
N GLU A 109 -6.63 -20.81 -11.40
CA GLU A 109 -7.46 -19.67 -10.99
C GLU A 109 -6.82 -18.97 -9.78
N ILE A 110 -6.38 -17.72 -9.94
CA ILE A 110 -5.96 -16.88 -8.81
C ILE A 110 -7.22 -16.40 -8.10
N LYS A 111 -7.37 -16.77 -6.84
CA LYS A 111 -8.43 -16.33 -5.96
C LYS A 111 -7.91 -15.27 -5.01
N THR A 112 -8.82 -14.42 -4.54
CA THR A 112 -8.50 -13.42 -3.53
C THR A 112 -9.55 -13.40 -2.44
N PHE A 113 -9.13 -13.13 -1.21
CA PHE A 113 -10.02 -12.74 -0.13
C PHE A 113 -9.47 -11.48 0.56
N SER A 114 -10.36 -10.71 1.16
CA SER A 114 -10.04 -9.51 1.92
C SER A 114 -10.77 -9.53 3.25
N ILE A 115 -10.06 -9.31 4.35
CA ILE A 115 -10.63 -9.23 5.69
C ILE A 115 -9.98 -8.10 6.48
N GLN A 116 -10.78 -7.39 7.26
CA GLN A 116 -10.32 -6.39 8.21
C GLN A 116 -10.25 -7.04 9.60
N VAL A 117 -9.11 -6.90 10.27
CA VAL A 117 -8.88 -7.44 11.62
C VAL A 117 -8.40 -6.33 12.57
N PRO A 118 -8.93 -6.21 13.79
CA PRO A 118 -8.32 -5.40 14.84
C PRO A 118 -7.06 -6.11 15.33
N VAL A 119 -5.94 -5.40 15.40
CA VAL A 119 -4.65 -5.94 15.82
C VAL A 119 -4.02 -5.01 16.86
N LEU A 120 -3.38 -5.62 17.86
CA LEU A 120 -2.58 -4.94 18.88
C LEU A 120 -1.10 -4.95 18.44
N THR A 121 -0.47 -3.78 18.40
CA THR A 121 0.94 -3.60 18.03
C THR A 121 1.89 -3.77 19.22
N ARG A 122 3.20 -3.81 18.95
CA ARG A 122 4.26 -3.95 19.98
C ARG A 122 4.21 -2.86 21.06
N ASP A 123 3.84 -1.65 20.69
CA ASP A 123 3.65 -0.48 21.57
C ASP A 123 2.27 -0.44 22.25
N GLU A 124 1.61 -1.60 22.36
CA GLU A 124 0.28 -1.86 22.96
C GLU A 124 -0.84 -0.97 22.38
N ASN A 125 -0.72 -0.58 21.10
CA ASN A 125 -1.68 0.29 20.43
C ASN A 125 -2.60 -0.52 19.50
N ILE A 126 -3.89 -0.17 19.44
CA ILE A 126 -4.87 -0.88 18.61
C ILE A 126 -4.93 -0.24 17.22
N VAL A 127 -4.95 -1.07 16.19
CA VAL A 127 -5.08 -0.64 14.78
C VAL A 127 -5.91 -1.65 13.99
N ASN A 128 -6.83 -1.16 13.17
CA ASN A 128 -7.61 -1.98 12.23
C ASN A 128 -6.80 -2.19 10.96
N VAL A 129 -6.40 -3.43 10.66
CA VAL A 129 -5.59 -3.78 9.49
C VAL A 129 -6.46 -4.53 8.48
N SER A 130 -6.62 -3.95 7.29
CA SER A 130 -7.21 -4.65 6.14
C SER A 130 -6.13 -5.41 5.36
N LEU A 131 -6.24 -6.74 5.34
CA LEU A 131 -5.35 -7.61 4.58
C LEU A 131 -6.07 -8.15 3.33
N ASN A 132 -5.36 -8.24 2.21
CA ASN A 132 -5.80 -8.90 1.00
C ASN A 132 -4.75 -9.93 0.57
N VAL A 133 -5.17 -11.19 0.47
CA VAL A 133 -4.30 -12.29 0.03
C VAL A 133 -4.75 -12.74 -1.36
N GLN A 134 -3.79 -13.00 -2.24
CA GLN A 134 -3.98 -13.59 -3.55
C GLN A 134 -3.32 -14.97 -3.54
N TYR A 135 -4.06 -16.02 -3.90
CA TYR A 135 -3.63 -17.40 -3.77
C TYR A 135 -4.12 -18.27 -4.93
N ARG A 136 -3.44 -19.39 -5.18
CA ARG A 136 -3.83 -20.41 -6.16
C ARG A 136 -3.56 -21.81 -5.62
N ILE A 137 -4.19 -22.81 -6.24
CA ILE A 137 -4.04 -24.22 -5.87
C ILE A 137 -2.93 -24.83 -6.74
N ASP A 138 -1.72 -24.90 -6.22
CA ASP A 138 -0.57 -25.44 -6.96
C ASP A 138 -0.50 -26.97 -6.91
N ASP A 139 -0.78 -27.57 -5.74
CA ASP A 139 -0.93 -29.02 -5.60
C ASP A 139 -2.40 -29.42 -5.31
N PRO A 140 -3.13 -29.94 -6.31
CA PRO A 140 -4.51 -30.38 -6.13
C PRO A 140 -4.63 -31.70 -5.33
N GLN A 141 -3.55 -32.47 -5.12
CA GLN A 141 -3.56 -33.64 -4.25
C GLN A 141 -3.59 -33.19 -2.79
N GLN A 142 -2.68 -32.29 -2.39
CA GLN A 142 -2.65 -31.72 -1.04
C GLN A 142 -3.92 -30.91 -0.72
N TYR A 143 -4.42 -30.11 -1.67
CA TYR A 143 -5.66 -29.35 -1.48
C TYR A 143 -6.90 -30.21 -1.20
N LEU A 144 -6.96 -31.45 -1.71
CA LEU A 144 -8.06 -32.38 -1.42
C LEU A 144 -7.81 -33.26 -0.18
N PHE A 145 -6.57 -33.71 0.02
CA PHE A 145 -6.24 -34.79 0.96
C PHE A 145 -5.31 -34.40 2.12
N GLY A 146 -4.87 -33.14 2.20
CA GLY A 146 -4.08 -32.62 3.32
C GLY A 146 -4.96 -32.11 4.46
N THR A 147 -5.78 -31.10 4.20
CA THR A 147 -6.68 -30.43 5.16
C THR A 147 -8.15 -30.71 4.87
N VAL A 148 -9.01 -30.64 5.91
CA VAL A 148 -10.47 -30.76 5.73
C VAL A 148 -11.05 -29.58 4.93
N ASP A 149 -10.69 -28.36 5.31
CA ASP A 149 -10.95 -27.13 4.56
C ASP A 149 -9.66 -26.31 4.44
N ALA A 150 -9.10 -26.25 3.23
CA ALA A 150 -7.87 -25.51 2.95
C ALA A 150 -8.06 -23.99 2.98
N ASN A 151 -9.28 -23.49 2.73
CA ASN A 151 -9.59 -22.06 2.72
C ASN A 151 -9.73 -21.54 4.15
N GLN A 152 -10.38 -22.30 5.04
CA GLN A 152 -10.41 -21.98 6.47
C GLN A 152 -8.99 -21.98 7.06
N VAL A 153 -8.15 -22.98 6.71
CA VAL A 153 -6.73 -22.99 7.13
C VAL A 153 -5.97 -21.77 6.59
N LEU A 154 -6.20 -21.38 5.33
CA LEU A 154 -5.61 -20.17 4.75
C LEU A 154 -6.02 -18.90 5.49
N GLU A 155 -7.32 -18.71 5.74
CA GLU A 155 -7.85 -17.52 6.42
C GLU A 155 -7.31 -17.40 7.85
N GLN A 156 -7.32 -18.49 8.63
CA GLN A 156 -6.78 -18.49 9.99
C GLN A 156 -5.26 -18.30 10.01
N SER A 157 -4.52 -18.95 9.10
CA SER A 157 -3.06 -18.79 8.99
C SER A 157 -2.68 -17.38 8.55
N ALA A 158 -3.42 -16.76 7.63
CA ALA A 158 -3.15 -15.41 7.14
C ALA A 158 -3.45 -14.36 8.22
N GLN A 159 -4.57 -14.49 8.92
CA GLN A 159 -4.87 -13.65 10.08
C GLN A 159 -3.78 -13.80 11.16
N SER A 160 -3.38 -15.04 11.48
CA SER A 160 -2.34 -15.30 12.47
C SER A 160 -0.97 -14.75 12.06
N ALA A 161 -0.55 -14.91 10.80
CA ALA A 161 0.71 -14.39 10.30
C ALA A 161 0.75 -12.86 10.29
N VAL A 162 -0.31 -12.20 9.79
CA VAL A 162 -0.41 -10.73 9.82
C VAL A 162 -0.45 -10.22 11.27
N ARG A 163 -1.13 -10.90 12.19
CA ARG A 163 -1.14 -10.54 13.62
C ARG A 163 0.20 -10.82 14.32
N GLU A 164 0.97 -11.83 13.90
CA GLU A 164 2.33 -12.10 14.42
C GLU A 164 3.27 -10.95 14.01
N GLU A 165 3.30 -10.57 12.72
CA GLU A 165 4.20 -9.52 12.22
C GLU A 165 3.77 -8.09 12.63
N VAL A 166 2.48 -7.79 12.63
CA VAL A 166 1.98 -6.50 13.16
C VAL A 166 2.16 -6.41 14.69
N GLY A 167 2.10 -7.55 15.41
CA GLY A 167 2.41 -7.61 16.84
C GLY A 167 3.91 -7.46 17.16
N ARG A 168 4.80 -7.82 16.24
CA ARG A 168 6.25 -7.54 16.34
C ARG A 168 6.62 -6.08 16.04
N ALA A 169 5.76 -5.35 15.33
CA ALA A 169 6.00 -3.98 14.86
C ALA A 169 5.34 -2.91 15.76
N ASP A 170 5.94 -1.73 15.83
CA ASP A 170 5.33 -0.55 16.47
C ASP A 170 4.32 0.13 15.52
N LEU A 171 3.30 0.81 16.06
CA LEU A 171 2.23 1.43 15.29
C LEU A 171 2.72 2.34 14.16
N ASN A 172 3.78 3.12 14.39
CA ASN A 172 4.35 4.01 13.37
C ASN A 172 4.92 3.23 12.16
N ALA A 173 5.43 2.00 12.36
CA ALA A 173 5.89 1.13 11.27
C ALA A 173 4.70 0.49 10.54
N VAL A 174 3.65 0.08 11.26
CA VAL A 174 2.43 -0.51 10.69
C VAL A 174 1.68 0.50 9.80
N LEU A 175 1.63 1.78 10.21
CA LEU A 175 1.00 2.85 9.44
C LEU A 175 1.83 3.28 8.21
N ASN A 176 3.15 3.46 8.37
CA ASN A 176 3.97 4.13 7.34
C ASN A 176 4.87 3.18 6.53
N ASN A 177 5.26 2.03 7.08
CA ASN A 177 6.23 1.10 6.50
C ASN A 177 5.66 -0.33 6.36
N ARG A 178 4.45 -0.41 5.79
CA ARG A 178 3.69 -1.66 5.60
C ARG A 178 4.31 -2.66 4.61
N GLY A 179 5.28 -2.23 3.78
CA GLY A 179 5.90 -3.08 2.74
C GLY A 179 6.66 -4.29 3.29
N PRO A 180 7.71 -4.10 4.11
CA PRO A 180 8.45 -5.21 4.73
C PRO A 180 7.58 -6.15 5.58
N LEU A 181 6.57 -5.59 6.28
CA LEU A 181 5.63 -6.36 7.08
C LEU A 181 4.76 -7.30 6.23
N ALA A 182 4.33 -6.84 5.05
CA ALA A 182 3.58 -7.66 4.11
C ALA A 182 4.42 -8.84 3.57
N VAL A 183 5.69 -8.60 3.22
CA VAL A 183 6.62 -9.64 2.73
C VAL A 183 6.92 -10.67 3.80
N ALA A 184 7.20 -10.24 5.05
CA ALA A 184 7.42 -11.15 6.17
C ALA A 184 6.18 -11.99 6.48
N ALA A 185 4.98 -11.39 6.46
CA ALA A 185 3.73 -12.10 6.64
C ALA A 185 3.42 -13.07 5.48
N GLU A 186 3.85 -12.77 4.24
CA GLU A 186 3.73 -13.67 3.09
C GLU A 186 4.61 -14.91 3.22
N GLU A 187 5.90 -14.74 3.54
CA GLU A 187 6.84 -15.85 3.77
C GLU A 187 6.40 -16.73 4.95
N ARG A 188 5.94 -16.10 6.04
CA ARG A 188 5.37 -16.78 7.21
C ARG A 188 4.11 -17.56 6.83
N LEU A 189 3.20 -16.97 6.07
CA LEU A 189 1.98 -17.62 5.59
C LEU A 189 2.28 -18.81 4.68
N GLN A 190 3.18 -18.66 3.69
CA GLN A 190 3.56 -19.76 2.80
C GLN A 190 4.23 -20.90 3.57
N THR A 191 5.04 -20.59 4.59
CA THR A 191 5.63 -21.58 5.50
C THR A 191 4.54 -22.37 6.24
N LEU A 192 3.54 -21.70 6.81
CA LEU A 192 2.40 -22.32 7.50
C LEU A 192 1.56 -23.20 6.56
N LEU A 193 1.19 -22.69 5.38
CA LEU A 193 0.43 -23.44 4.36
C LEU A 193 1.16 -24.72 3.92
N THR A 194 2.49 -24.65 3.79
CA THR A 194 3.34 -25.79 3.45
C THR A 194 3.39 -26.81 4.59
N ALA A 195 3.55 -26.36 5.85
CA ALA A 195 3.53 -27.22 7.03
C ALA A 195 2.17 -27.94 7.20
N PHE A 196 1.06 -27.24 6.94
CA PHE A 196 -0.30 -27.77 6.99
C PHE A 196 -0.74 -28.50 5.71
N LYS A 197 0.14 -28.63 4.70
CA LYS A 197 -0.12 -29.36 3.45
C LYS A 197 -1.43 -28.96 2.77
N THR A 198 -1.73 -27.66 2.69
CA THR A 198 -2.95 -27.17 2.04
C THR A 198 -2.91 -27.25 0.51
N GLY A 199 -1.73 -27.47 -0.09
CA GLY A 199 -1.52 -27.41 -1.53
C GLY A 199 -1.70 -25.99 -2.14
N LEU A 200 -1.78 -24.97 -1.28
CA LEU A 200 -1.97 -23.58 -1.66
C LEU A 200 -0.63 -22.85 -1.75
N THR A 201 -0.53 -22.01 -2.78
CA THR A 201 0.60 -21.10 -2.97
C THR A 201 0.09 -19.67 -3.00
N VAL A 202 0.60 -18.85 -2.09
CA VAL A 202 0.37 -17.40 -2.09
C VAL A 202 1.07 -16.81 -3.31
N THR A 203 0.37 -15.93 -4.02
CA THR A 203 0.88 -15.16 -5.17
C THR A 203 1.18 -13.71 -4.79
N GLY A 204 0.61 -13.25 -3.67
CA GLY A 204 0.96 -12.01 -3.00
C GLY A 204 0.09 -11.79 -1.76
N LEU A 205 0.67 -11.29 -0.67
CA LEU A 205 -0.05 -10.74 0.48
C LEU A 205 0.13 -9.23 0.48
N THR A 206 -0.98 -8.49 0.52
CA THR A 206 -0.97 -7.04 0.60
C THR A 206 -1.64 -6.56 1.88
N LEU A 207 -0.90 -5.79 2.67
CA LEU A 207 -1.47 -4.98 3.73
C LEU A 207 -1.99 -3.69 3.08
N GLN A 208 -3.31 -3.49 3.13
CA GLN A 208 -3.96 -2.25 2.67
C GLN A 208 -3.81 -1.19 3.76
N ASP A 209 -4.85 -0.40 4.03
CA ASP A 209 -4.79 0.61 5.08
C ASP A 209 -4.89 0.00 6.47
N ALA A 210 -3.87 0.27 7.28
CA ALA A 210 -3.95 0.19 8.73
C ALA A 210 -4.57 1.52 9.23
N ARG A 211 -5.69 1.46 9.95
CA ARG A 211 -6.43 2.64 10.41
C ARG A 211 -6.60 2.63 11.93
N PRO A 212 -6.32 3.75 12.63
CA PRO A 212 -6.60 3.84 14.06
C PRO A 212 -8.12 3.75 14.32
N PRO A 213 -8.56 3.30 15.51
CA PRO A 213 -9.95 3.41 15.94
C PRO A 213 -10.48 4.85 15.89
N GLU A 214 -11.77 5.02 15.62
CA GLU A 214 -12.41 6.34 15.48
C GLU A 214 -12.36 7.14 16.80
N GLU A 215 -12.26 6.46 17.94
CA GLU A 215 -12.12 7.01 19.29
C GLU A 215 -10.82 7.78 19.51
N VAL A 216 -9.73 7.40 18.82
CA VAL A 216 -8.40 8.02 18.96
C VAL A 216 -8.00 8.87 17.75
N LYS A 217 -8.63 8.62 16.59
CA LYS A 217 -8.43 9.30 15.31
C LYS A 217 -8.35 10.84 15.39
N PRO A 218 -9.20 11.57 16.13
CA PRO A 218 -9.07 13.03 16.26
C PRO A 218 -7.70 13.52 16.79
N ALA A 219 -6.99 12.70 17.58
CA ALA A 219 -5.65 13.04 18.06
C ALA A 219 -4.55 12.75 17.02
N PHE A 220 -4.78 11.82 16.08
CA PHE A 220 -3.90 11.62 14.92
C PHE A 220 -4.09 12.75 13.89
N ASP A 221 -5.34 13.14 13.64
CA ASP A 221 -5.65 14.33 12.84
C ASP A 221 -5.06 15.61 13.47
N GLU A 222 -4.99 15.69 14.80
CA GLU A 222 -4.30 16.77 15.50
C GLU A 222 -2.77 16.79 15.24
N VAL A 223 -2.10 15.63 15.18
CA VAL A 223 -0.67 15.55 14.81
C VAL A 223 -0.46 15.97 13.36
N ASN A 224 -1.29 15.51 12.43
CA ASN A 224 -1.24 15.92 11.03
C ASN A 224 -1.45 17.44 10.87
N GLY A 225 -2.42 18.01 11.59
CA GLY A 225 -2.65 19.44 11.66
C GLY A 225 -1.48 20.23 12.29
N ALA A 226 -0.80 19.65 13.29
CA ALA A 226 0.39 20.25 13.89
C ALA A 226 1.60 20.25 12.95
N GLN A 227 1.79 19.20 12.14
CA GLN A 227 2.80 19.19 11.07
C GLN A 227 2.53 20.30 10.04
N GLN A 228 1.28 20.43 9.58
CA GLN A 228 0.89 21.52 8.65
C GLN A 228 1.05 22.91 9.26
N VAL A 229 0.81 23.09 10.57
CA VAL A 229 1.08 24.35 11.29
C VAL A 229 2.59 24.63 11.33
N LYS A 230 3.41 23.64 11.67
CA LYS A 230 4.88 23.76 11.69
C LYS A 230 5.43 24.18 10.33
N GLU A 231 5.04 23.48 9.26
CA GLU A 231 5.45 23.82 7.89
C GLU A 231 4.99 25.23 7.48
N ARG A 232 3.76 25.61 7.80
CA ARG A 232 3.24 26.95 7.50
C ARG A 232 4.05 28.05 8.20
N LEU A 233 4.33 27.90 9.49
CA LEU A 233 5.11 28.89 10.26
C LEU A 233 6.54 29.04 9.71
N ILE A 234 7.18 27.92 9.33
CA ILE A 234 8.50 27.91 8.69
C ILE A 234 8.45 28.61 7.33
N ASN A 235 7.47 28.28 6.48
CA ASN A 235 7.30 28.87 5.15
C ASN A 235 6.99 30.39 5.22
N GLU A 236 6.16 30.83 6.17
CA GLU A 236 5.90 32.24 6.43
C GLU A 236 7.16 32.99 6.90
N ALA A 237 7.97 32.38 7.77
CA ALA A 237 9.24 32.96 8.22
C ALA A 237 10.28 33.03 7.10
N GLN A 238 10.36 32.01 6.23
CA GLN A 238 11.22 32.04 5.04
C GLN A 238 10.76 33.11 4.04
N ALA A 239 9.45 33.25 3.81
CA ALA A 239 8.90 34.31 2.96
C ALA A 239 9.19 35.71 3.52
N TYR A 240 9.12 35.89 4.84
CA TYR A 240 9.52 37.13 5.51
C TYR A 240 11.02 37.43 5.32
N ALA A 241 11.89 36.45 5.57
CA ALA A 241 13.34 36.60 5.37
C ALA A 241 13.70 36.91 3.90
N ALA A 242 13.06 36.22 2.95
CA ALA A 242 13.21 36.41 1.52
C ALA A 242 12.69 37.78 1.02
N LYS A 243 11.88 38.50 1.81
CA LYS A 243 11.51 39.89 1.56
C LYS A 243 12.50 40.86 2.20
N VAL A 244 12.68 40.77 3.52
CA VAL A 244 13.38 41.79 4.32
C VAL A 244 14.87 41.85 3.99
N VAL A 245 15.56 40.72 3.83
CA VAL A 245 17.02 40.73 3.59
C VAL A 245 17.36 41.30 2.19
N PRO A 246 16.62 40.99 1.10
CA PRO A 246 16.80 41.68 -0.18
C PRO A 246 16.41 43.16 -0.17
N GLU A 247 15.35 43.56 0.55
CA GLU A 247 14.98 44.97 0.72
C GLU A 247 16.11 45.76 1.42
N ALA A 248 16.63 45.23 2.54
CA ALA A 248 17.77 45.80 3.26
C ALA A 248 19.04 45.84 2.41
N ARG A 249 19.35 44.78 1.64
CA ARG A 249 20.47 44.77 0.68
C ARG A 249 20.31 45.83 -0.42
N GLY A 250 19.09 46.07 -0.87
CA GLY A 250 18.77 47.15 -1.82
C GLY A 250 19.00 48.54 -1.24
N GLN A 251 18.59 48.77 0.02
CA GLN A 251 18.86 50.02 0.75
C GLN A 251 20.37 50.22 0.99
N ALA A 252 21.06 49.19 1.45
CA ALA A 252 22.51 49.17 1.66
C ALA A 252 23.30 49.50 0.39
N SER A 253 22.90 48.92 -0.75
CA SER A 253 23.50 49.24 -2.05
C SER A 253 23.26 50.71 -2.43
N ARG A 254 22.03 51.22 -2.29
CA ARG A 254 21.71 52.63 -2.58
C ARG A 254 22.51 53.60 -1.70
N ALA A 255 22.66 53.29 -0.41
CA ALA A 255 23.43 54.12 0.53
C ALA A 255 24.91 54.22 0.13
N ARG A 256 25.55 53.09 -0.20
CA ARG A 256 26.92 53.04 -0.70
C ARG A 256 27.07 53.77 -2.04
N THR A 257 26.23 53.50 -3.05
CA THR A 257 26.30 54.18 -4.36
C THR A 257 26.05 55.68 -4.26
N THR A 258 25.18 56.14 -3.35
CA THR A 258 24.95 57.58 -3.11
C THR A 258 26.17 58.25 -2.47
N ALA A 259 26.87 57.55 -1.56
CA ALA A 259 28.09 58.06 -0.95
C ALA A 259 29.30 58.04 -1.90
N GLU A 260 29.41 57.02 -2.75
CA GLU A 260 30.39 56.93 -3.82
C GLU A 260 30.18 58.02 -4.88
N GLY A 261 28.93 58.25 -5.29
CA GLY A 261 28.55 59.37 -6.17
C GLY A 261 28.85 60.73 -5.56
N TYR A 262 28.61 60.90 -4.24
CA TYR A 262 29.01 62.11 -3.50
C TYR A 262 30.53 62.29 -3.49
N LYS A 263 31.28 61.24 -3.13
CA LYS A 263 32.75 61.22 -3.12
C LYS A 263 33.30 61.63 -4.49
N GLN A 264 32.82 61.03 -5.57
CA GLN A 264 33.27 61.36 -6.92
C GLN A 264 32.90 62.78 -7.33
N ALA A 265 31.69 63.25 -7.01
CA ALA A 265 31.26 64.62 -7.32
C ALA A 265 32.09 65.67 -6.55
N VAL A 266 32.38 65.43 -5.27
CA VAL A 266 33.19 66.32 -4.42
C VAL A 266 34.66 66.34 -4.87
N VAL A 267 35.25 65.17 -5.16
CA VAL A 267 36.63 65.08 -5.67
C VAL A 267 36.74 65.73 -7.04
N SER A 268 35.91 65.36 -8.03
CA SER A 268 36.02 65.95 -9.38
C SER A 268 35.64 67.43 -9.44
N LYS A 269 34.81 67.93 -8.51
CA LYS A 269 34.65 69.37 -8.33
C LYS A 269 35.94 70.02 -7.81
N ALA A 270 36.55 69.48 -6.77
CA ALA A 270 37.81 70.00 -6.23
C ALA A 270 38.97 69.93 -7.25
N GLU A 271 39.01 68.88 -8.08
CA GLU A 271 39.95 68.77 -9.21
C GLU A 271 39.69 69.87 -10.25
N GLY A 272 38.44 70.10 -10.66
CA GLY A 272 38.06 71.15 -11.61
C GLY A 272 38.35 72.57 -11.09
N ASP A 273 37.96 72.85 -9.85
CA ASP A 273 38.26 74.12 -9.15
C ASP A 273 39.78 74.30 -9.00
N GLY A 274 40.52 73.24 -8.66
CA GLY A 274 41.99 73.26 -8.53
C GLY A 274 42.72 73.50 -9.85
N GLN A 275 42.27 72.85 -10.94
CA GLN A 275 42.77 73.11 -12.29
C GLN A 275 42.48 74.56 -12.71
N ARG A 276 41.24 75.03 -12.53
CA ARG A 276 40.85 76.42 -12.80
C ARG A 276 41.70 77.42 -12.00
N PHE A 277 41.93 77.16 -10.72
CA PHE A 277 42.80 77.97 -9.88
C PHE A 277 44.24 77.98 -10.42
N SER A 278 44.81 76.83 -10.81
CA SER A 278 46.18 76.77 -11.34
C SER A 278 46.38 77.58 -12.63
N LEU A 279 45.39 77.57 -13.53
CA LEU A 279 45.40 78.37 -14.77
C LEU A 279 45.28 79.87 -14.48
N LEU A 280 44.42 80.27 -13.54
CA LEU A 280 44.30 81.66 -13.10
C LEU A 280 45.53 82.12 -12.31
N GLN A 281 46.17 81.23 -11.55
CA GLN A 281 47.40 81.52 -10.79
C GLN A 281 48.59 81.77 -11.72
N ALA A 282 48.69 81.05 -12.85
CA ALA A 282 49.70 81.33 -13.86
C ALA A 282 49.54 82.76 -14.40
N GLN A 283 48.34 83.13 -14.86
CA GLN A 283 48.02 84.49 -15.35
C GLN A 283 48.22 85.56 -14.26
N TYR A 284 47.93 85.23 -13.00
CA TYR A 284 48.17 86.12 -11.87
C TYR A 284 49.65 86.39 -11.61
N LYS A 285 50.52 85.39 -11.77
CA LYS A 285 51.98 85.54 -11.65
C LYS A 285 52.56 86.43 -12.75
N ASP A 286 52.00 86.36 -13.96
CA ASP A 286 52.40 87.22 -15.08
C ASP A 286 51.93 88.68 -14.88
N ALA A 287 50.74 88.90 -14.33
CA ALA A 287 50.15 90.24 -14.17
C ALA A 287 49.19 90.36 -12.95
N PRO A 288 49.72 90.64 -11.73
CA PRO A 288 48.97 90.44 -10.48
C PRO A 288 47.94 91.53 -10.11
N GLU A 289 47.98 92.72 -10.71
CA GLU A 289 47.03 93.80 -10.40
C GLU A 289 45.82 93.77 -11.34
N VAL A 290 46.07 93.75 -12.66
CA VAL A 290 45.02 93.64 -13.68
C VAL A 290 44.18 92.36 -13.51
N THR A 291 44.81 91.23 -13.15
CA THR A 291 44.11 89.96 -12.91
C THR A 291 43.19 90.03 -11.68
N ARG A 292 43.62 90.69 -10.59
CA ARG A 292 42.77 90.95 -9.41
C ARG A 292 41.57 91.84 -9.77
N LYS A 293 41.83 92.96 -10.43
CA LYS A 293 40.80 93.95 -10.81
C LYS A 293 39.77 93.36 -11.79
N ARG A 294 40.24 92.58 -12.76
CA ARG A 294 39.40 91.80 -13.70
C ARG A 294 38.52 90.79 -12.96
N LEU A 295 39.10 89.89 -12.16
CA LEU A 295 38.34 88.82 -11.49
C LEU A 295 37.28 89.36 -10.53
N TRP A 296 37.53 90.49 -9.87
CA TRP A 296 36.54 91.20 -9.06
C TRP A 296 35.40 91.76 -9.94
N LEU A 297 35.72 92.51 -11.00
CA LEU A 297 34.72 93.06 -11.94
C LEU A 297 33.85 91.97 -12.57
N GLU A 298 34.44 90.86 -13.04
CA GLU A 298 33.71 89.72 -13.61
C GLU A 298 32.78 89.07 -12.57
N THR A 299 33.22 88.95 -11.32
CA THR A 299 32.41 88.36 -10.24
C THR A 299 31.25 89.27 -9.86
N VAL A 300 31.47 90.59 -9.77
CA VAL A 300 30.42 91.58 -9.51
C VAL A 300 29.42 91.63 -10.67
N GLN A 301 29.90 91.67 -11.92
CA GLN A 301 29.04 91.64 -13.11
C GLN A 301 28.18 90.38 -13.16
N GLN A 302 28.75 89.21 -12.88
CA GLN A 302 28.01 87.94 -12.85
C GLN A 302 26.88 87.98 -11.80
N VAL A 303 27.22 88.26 -10.54
CA VAL A 303 26.27 88.26 -9.41
C VAL A 303 25.11 89.25 -9.64
N LEU A 304 25.40 90.42 -10.21
CA LEU A 304 24.38 91.42 -10.55
C LEU A 304 23.51 91.03 -11.78
N SER A 305 24.01 90.17 -12.67
CA SER A 305 23.25 89.72 -13.86
C SER A 305 22.30 88.55 -13.59
N GLU A 306 22.66 87.70 -12.62
CA GLU A 306 21.89 86.52 -12.21
C GLU A 306 20.76 86.92 -11.22
N ASN A 307 21.04 87.81 -10.26
CA ASN A 307 20.08 88.24 -9.23
C ASN A 307 19.21 89.42 -9.68
N ARG A 308 18.18 89.16 -10.48
CA ARG A 308 17.28 90.18 -11.06
C ARG A 308 16.22 90.75 -10.10
N LYS A 309 16.37 90.56 -8.79
CA LYS A 309 15.30 90.82 -7.80
C LYS A 309 15.74 91.67 -6.61
N VAL A 310 16.22 92.88 -6.88
CA VAL A 310 16.37 93.92 -5.86
C VAL A 310 14.98 94.41 -5.45
N ILE A 311 14.47 93.94 -4.31
CA ILE A 311 13.15 94.35 -3.78
C ILE A 311 13.33 95.38 -2.66
N GLY A 312 12.74 96.55 -2.84
CA GLY A 312 12.19 97.33 -1.72
C GLY A 312 10.67 97.23 -1.75
N GLY A 313 10.05 96.63 -0.72
CA GLY A 313 8.60 96.70 -0.47
C GLY A 313 7.67 95.66 -1.13
N ASP A 314 7.10 94.80 -0.29
CA ASP A 314 5.76 94.15 -0.37
C ASP A 314 5.46 92.98 -1.37
N GLY A 315 4.35 92.26 -1.14
CA GLY A 315 4.03 90.88 -1.59
C GLY A 315 3.34 90.67 -2.96
N ARG A 316 2.53 89.61 -3.23
CA ARG A 316 2.00 88.46 -2.42
C ARG A 316 1.36 87.33 -3.32
N GLN A 317 1.44 86.04 -2.93
CA GLN A 317 0.56 84.87 -3.33
C GLN A 317 0.56 84.42 -4.84
N LEU A 318 0.00 83.30 -5.37
CA LEU A 318 -0.70 82.01 -5.00
C LEU A 318 -0.47 80.97 -6.19
N ILE A 319 -1.07 79.80 -6.52
CA ILE A 319 -2.27 78.97 -6.15
C ILE A 319 -2.03 77.40 -6.26
N TYR A 320 -2.92 76.59 -6.88
CA TYR A 320 -2.99 75.10 -6.99
C TYR A 320 -3.64 74.70 -8.38
N VAL A 321 -3.84 73.47 -8.93
CA VAL A 321 -4.44 72.12 -8.57
C VAL A 321 -3.91 71.06 -9.63
N PRO A 322 -4.51 69.92 -10.12
CA PRO A 322 -5.64 69.00 -9.78
C PRO A 322 -5.26 67.45 -9.78
N MET A 323 -6.13 66.54 -10.30
CA MET A 323 -5.94 65.07 -10.54
C MET A 323 -6.69 64.60 -11.82
N THR A 324 -6.36 63.40 -12.37
CA THR A 324 -7.28 62.53 -13.15
C THR A 324 -6.91 61.02 -13.03
N GLY A 325 -7.86 60.11 -13.34
CA GLY A 325 -7.66 58.64 -13.43
C GLY A 325 -8.97 57.94 -13.85
N ASP A 326 -8.93 56.84 -14.62
CA ASP A 326 -10.12 56.35 -15.37
C ASP A 326 -10.15 54.83 -15.69
N THR A 327 -11.34 54.31 -16.02
CA THR A 327 -11.74 53.00 -16.63
C THR A 327 -11.04 51.69 -16.20
N ARG A 328 -11.73 50.68 -15.62
CA ARG A 328 -12.75 49.75 -16.18
C ARG A 328 -12.24 48.71 -17.18
N ALA A 329 -12.62 47.44 -16.95
CA ALA A 329 -12.46 46.31 -17.87
C ALA A 329 -13.70 45.40 -17.84
N SER A 330 -13.93 44.60 -18.89
CA SER A 330 -15.06 43.66 -19.04
C SER A 330 -14.68 42.46 -19.94
N THR A 331 -15.38 41.33 -19.79
CA THR A 331 -15.05 40.04 -20.46
C THR A 331 -16.32 39.35 -20.98
N SER A 332 -16.19 38.56 -22.06
CA SER A 332 -17.29 37.98 -22.85
C SER A 332 -17.49 36.46 -22.69
N ALA A 333 -18.73 35.99 -22.88
CA ALA A 333 -19.14 34.57 -23.00
C ALA A 333 -19.01 34.09 -24.49
N PRO A 334 -19.64 32.98 -25.03
CA PRO A 334 -20.64 31.99 -24.55
C PRO A 334 -20.12 30.51 -24.63
N ALA A 335 -20.85 29.38 -24.71
CA ALA A 335 -22.28 29.01 -24.85
C ALA A 335 -22.61 27.60 -24.25
N PRO A 336 -23.90 27.20 -24.07
CA PRO A 336 -24.31 25.90 -23.47
C PRO A 336 -25.32 25.05 -24.33
N VAL A 337 -25.98 24.06 -23.68
CA VAL A 337 -27.14 23.17 -24.04
C VAL A 337 -26.84 21.77 -24.62
N PRO A 338 -27.74 20.74 -24.52
CA PRO A 338 -29.00 20.58 -23.73
C PRO A 338 -29.23 19.21 -22.99
N ASN A 339 -29.99 19.25 -21.87
CA ASN A 339 -31.16 18.40 -21.44
C ASN A 339 -31.14 16.82 -21.49
N PRO A 340 -32.12 16.11 -20.86
CA PRO A 340 -32.60 16.18 -19.45
C PRO A 340 -32.83 14.77 -18.80
N ASP A 341 -33.25 14.73 -17.52
CA ASP A 341 -33.39 13.51 -16.69
C ASP A 341 -34.83 12.95 -16.50
N VAL A 342 -34.92 11.60 -16.41
CA VAL A 342 -35.65 10.73 -15.43
C VAL A 342 -37.14 10.93 -15.07
N VAL A 343 -37.91 9.82 -14.98
CA VAL A 343 -38.76 9.38 -13.81
C VAL A 343 -39.44 7.99 -14.08
N MET A 344 -39.85 7.30 -13.00
CA MET A 344 -40.33 5.88 -12.89
C MET A 344 -41.90 5.82 -12.78
N PRO A 345 -42.64 4.83 -12.16
CA PRO A 345 -42.34 3.48 -11.59
C PRO A 345 -43.42 2.36 -11.80
N SER A 346 -43.33 1.24 -11.05
CA SER A 346 -44.40 0.24 -10.66
C SER A 346 -44.78 -0.88 -11.66
N LEU A 347 -45.38 -2.06 -11.31
CA LEU A 347 -45.56 -2.93 -10.10
C LEU A 347 -45.99 -4.39 -10.59
N PRO A 348 -46.30 -5.44 -9.75
CA PRO A 348 -46.08 -6.86 -10.13
C PRO A 348 -47.31 -7.80 -10.27
N GLY A 349 -47.05 -9.04 -10.76
CA GLY A 349 -47.94 -10.22 -10.76
C GLY A 349 -47.74 -11.13 -12.00
N THR A 350 -48.15 -12.43 -12.10
CA THR A 350 -48.69 -13.43 -11.15
C THR A 350 -48.66 -14.85 -11.81
N THR A 351 -48.48 -15.92 -11.01
CA THR A 351 -48.69 -17.38 -11.31
C THR A 351 -47.98 -18.09 -12.48
N ALA A 352 -47.53 -19.32 -12.20
CA ALA A 352 -47.54 -20.47 -13.11
C ALA A 352 -48.04 -21.71 -12.34
N VAL A 353 -48.75 -22.65 -12.98
CA VAL A 353 -49.50 -23.72 -12.30
C VAL A 353 -49.00 -25.12 -12.66
N GLU A 354 -48.75 -25.88 -11.60
CA GLU A 354 -48.91 -27.33 -11.36
C GLU A 354 -49.27 -28.29 -12.53
N ALA A 355 -48.64 -29.48 -12.53
CA ALA A 355 -48.97 -30.59 -13.42
C ALA A 355 -49.23 -31.89 -12.63
N SER A 356 -50.37 -32.53 -12.88
CA SER A 356 -50.88 -33.70 -12.13
C SER A 356 -50.57 -35.06 -12.81
N ARG A 357 -50.61 -36.13 -12.02
CA ARG A 357 -50.57 -37.54 -12.46
C ARG A 357 -51.98 -38.11 -12.61
N ASP A 358 -52.16 -39.17 -13.41
CA ASP A 358 -52.58 -40.51 -12.90
C ASP A 358 -52.23 -41.64 -13.94
N PRO A 359 -52.81 -42.87 -14.04
CA PRO A 359 -51.96 -44.08 -13.92
C PRO A 359 -52.10 -45.17 -15.01
N GLY A 360 -51.33 -46.27 -14.88
CA GLY A 360 -51.51 -47.51 -15.65
C GLY A 360 -50.96 -48.76 -14.94
N ARG A 361 -51.76 -49.85 -14.94
CA ARG A 361 -51.42 -51.24 -14.54
C ARG A 361 -51.10 -52.07 -15.82
N PRO A 362 -50.48 -53.28 -15.81
CA PRO A 362 -50.63 -54.39 -14.85
C PRO A 362 -49.34 -55.18 -14.47
N PRO A 363 -49.38 -56.28 -13.69
CA PRO A 363 -48.19 -56.97 -13.17
C PRO A 363 -47.80 -58.26 -13.92
N MET A 364 -46.56 -58.73 -13.73
CA MET A 364 -46.16 -60.12 -14.00
C MET A 364 -45.25 -60.70 -12.90
N ARG A 365 -45.12 -62.03 -12.89
CA ARG A 365 -44.71 -62.85 -11.74
C ARG A 365 -43.80 -63.98 -12.22
N ASN A 366 -42.56 -64.05 -11.70
CA ASN A 366 -41.76 -65.27 -11.43
C ASN A 366 -40.27 -64.93 -11.29
N SER A 367 -39.58 -65.49 -10.28
CA SER A 367 -38.19 -66.02 -10.32
C SER A 367 -37.50 -66.06 -8.93
N ILE A 368 -38.02 -66.85 -8.00
CA ILE A 368 -37.45 -66.96 -6.63
C ILE A 368 -35.98 -67.43 -6.64
N TRP A 369 -35.56 -68.24 -7.61
CA TRP A 369 -34.15 -68.61 -7.80
C TRP A 369 -33.26 -67.47 -8.30
N ILE A 370 -33.78 -66.56 -9.14
CA ILE A 370 -33.06 -65.33 -9.49
C ILE A 370 -33.02 -64.43 -8.25
N ALA A 371 -34.09 -64.31 -7.47
CA ALA A 371 -34.06 -63.56 -6.21
C ALA A 371 -33.02 -64.12 -5.21
N ALA A 372 -32.84 -65.44 -5.13
CA ALA A 372 -31.81 -66.07 -4.30
C ALA A 372 -30.38 -65.83 -4.83
N VAL A 373 -30.14 -66.03 -6.13
CA VAL A 373 -28.82 -65.74 -6.75
C VAL A 373 -28.50 -64.25 -6.68
N VAL A 374 -29.47 -63.36 -6.92
CA VAL A 374 -29.33 -61.92 -6.77
C VAL A 374 -29.14 -61.54 -5.30
N ALA A 375 -29.76 -62.21 -4.32
CA ALA A 375 -29.50 -61.96 -2.90
C ALA A 375 -28.07 -62.36 -2.50
N VAL A 376 -27.55 -63.50 -3.00
CA VAL A 376 -26.15 -63.90 -2.79
C VAL A 376 -25.18 -62.95 -3.50
N LEU A 377 -25.49 -62.55 -4.73
CA LEU A 377 -24.66 -61.64 -5.53
C LEU A 377 -24.69 -60.20 -4.98
N LEU A 378 -25.82 -59.73 -4.46
CA LEU A 378 -25.94 -58.48 -3.68
C LEU A 378 -25.23 -58.61 -2.33
N GLY A 379 -25.24 -59.77 -1.69
CA GLY A 379 -24.47 -60.04 -0.47
C GLY A 379 -22.97 -59.94 -0.70
N LEU A 380 -22.48 -60.45 -1.84
CA LEU A 380 -21.10 -60.32 -2.27
C LEU A 380 -20.75 -58.88 -2.69
N LEU A 381 -21.62 -58.20 -3.46
CA LEU A 381 -21.46 -56.77 -3.77
C LEU A 381 -21.42 -55.90 -2.51
N GLY A 382 -22.29 -56.20 -1.53
CA GLY A 382 -22.36 -55.53 -0.23
C GLY A 382 -21.26 -55.92 0.75
N SER A 383 -20.46 -56.94 0.45
CA SER A 383 -19.27 -57.33 1.21
C SER A 383 -18.05 -56.44 0.87
N VAL A 384 -18.01 -55.92 -0.36
CA VAL A 384 -16.95 -55.00 -0.81
C VAL A 384 -17.22 -53.58 -0.32
N TYR A 385 -16.19 -52.89 0.14
CA TYR A 385 -16.23 -51.44 0.35
C TYR A 385 -14.89 -50.79 -0.03
N VAL A 386 -14.94 -49.48 -0.27
CA VAL A 386 -13.78 -48.67 -0.67
C VAL A 386 -13.53 -47.62 0.41
N VAL A 387 -12.29 -47.51 0.86
CA VAL A 387 -11.81 -46.44 1.74
C VAL A 387 -11.05 -45.42 0.89
N ARG A 388 -11.47 -44.16 0.92
CA ARG A 388 -10.84 -43.06 0.17
C ARG A 388 -9.56 -42.57 0.84
N GLU A 389 -8.69 -41.90 0.09
CA GLU A 389 -7.43 -41.30 0.59
C GLU A 389 -7.64 -40.30 1.75
N ASP A 390 -8.74 -39.53 1.73
CA ASP A 390 -9.14 -38.63 2.82
C ASP A 390 -9.65 -39.35 4.08
N GLN A 391 -9.97 -40.64 3.97
CA GLN A 391 -10.66 -41.39 5.00
C GLN A 391 -9.83 -42.54 5.56
N THR A 392 -10.18 -42.97 6.76
CA THR A 392 -9.80 -44.25 7.32
C THR A 392 -11.02 -44.93 7.91
N ALA A 393 -11.04 -46.26 7.90
CA ALA A 393 -12.17 -47.04 8.35
C ALA A 393 -11.84 -47.85 9.62
N MET A 394 -12.86 -48.02 10.46
CA MET A 394 -12.89 -49.08 11.46
C MET A 394 -14.05 -50.04 11.17
N VAL A 395 -13.87 -51.31 11.55
CA VAL A 395 -14.87 -52.36 11.48
C VAL A 395 -15.33 -52.72 12.89
N LEU A 396 -16.63 -52.53 13.13
CA LEU A 396 -17.33 -52.94 14.34
C LEU A 396 -18.05 -54.27 14.07
N ASN A 397 -17.69 -55.32 14.81
CA ASN A 397 -18.41 -56.57 14.86
C ASN A 397 -19.36 -56.54 16.07
N LEU A 398 -20.67 -56.56 15.84
CA LEU A 398 -21.71 -56.47 16.89
C LEU A 398 -21.43 -55.36 17.94
N GLY A 399 -20.95 -54.20 17.47
CA GLY A 399 -20.63 -53.03 18.31
C GLY A 399 -19.23 -53.00 18.92
N LYS A 400 -18.44 -54.08 18.85
CA LYS A 400 -17.04 -54.11 19.33
C LYS A 400 -16.06 -53.80 18.18
N VAL A 401 -15.04 -52.98 18.44
CA VAL A 401 -13.96 -52.72 17.48
C VAL A 401 -13.14 -54.00 17.27
N VAL A 402 -13.01 -54.46 16.02
CA VAL A 402 -12.22 -55.64 15.66
C VAL A 402 -11.08 -55.29 14.69
N ARG A 403 -11.26 -54.29 13.84
CA ARG A 403 -10.20 -53.73 12.98
C ARG A 403 -10.30 -52.20 13.03
N SER A 404 -9.21 -51.51 13.37
CA SER A 404 -9.10 -50.05 13.30
C SER A 404 -8.08 -49.63 12.23
N ASP A 405 -8.00 -48.34 11.95
CA ASP A 405 -6.89 -47.69 11.22
C ASP A 405 -6.62 -48.30 9.82
N ILE A 406 -7.70 -48.72 9.15
CA ILE A 406 -7.64 -49.33 7.83
C ILE A 406 -7.19 -48.29 6.81
N LYS A 407 -6.14 -48.63 6.06
CA LYS A 407 -5.53 -47.80 5.01
C LYS A 407 -6.46 -47.64 3.80
N PRO A 408 -6.35 -46.54 3.02
CA PRO A 408 -7.08 -46.35 1.77
C PRO A 408 -6.96 -47.55 0.81
N GLY A 409 -8.01 -47.81 0.02
CA GLY A 409 -8.07 -48.93 -0.92
C GLY A 409 -9.36 -49.75 -0.84
N LEU A 410 -9.31 -50.94 -1.46
CA LEU A 410 -10.41 -51.91 -1.52
C LEU A 410 -10.38 -52.86 -0.32
N HIS A 411 -11.49 -53.00 0.40
CA HIS A 411 -11.59 -53.83 1.61
C HIS A 411 -12.86 -54.68 1.65
N PHE A 412 -12.82 -55.73 2.46
CA PHE A 412 -13.92 -56.70 2.61
C PHE A 412 -14.46 -56.72 4.05
N LYS A 413 -15.79 -56.73 4.17
CA LYS A 413 -16.57 -56.89 5.40
C LYS A 413 -17.56 -58.05 5.27
N LEU A 414 -17.89 -58.70 6.37
CA LEU A 414 -18.97 -59.68 6.44
C LEU A 414 -20.33 -58.96 6.50
N PRO A 415 -21.24 -59.15 5.52
CA PRO A 415 -22.58 -58.55 5.61
C PRO A 415 -23.33 -59.05 6.85
N VAL A 416 -24.28 -58.24 7.32
CA VAL A 416 -25.09 -58.44 8.55
C VAL A 416 -24.29 -58.35 9.87
N VAL A 417 -23.10 -58.94 9.97
CA VAL A 417 -22.33 -59.02 11.23
C VAL A 417 -21.35 -57.84 11.43
N GLU A 418 -20.71 -57.38 10.36
CA GLU A 418 -19.73 -56.30 10.41
C GLU A 418 -20.29 -54.99 9.87
N THR A 419 -20.16 -53.93 10.66
CA THR A 419 -20.50 -52.55 10.27
C THR A 419 -19.23 -51.72 10.15
N VAL A 420 -19.15 -50.91 9.10
CA VAL A 420 -18.01 -50.03 8.82
C VAL A 420 -18.39 -48.60 9.20
N ARG A 421 -17.52 -47.91 9.92
CA ARG A 421 -17.56 -46.44 10.04
C ARG A 421 -16.28 -45.86 9.45
N VAL A 422 -16.44 -44.78 8.68
CA VAL A 422 -15.34 -43.99 8.10
C VAL A 422 -15.17 -42.70 8.89
N PHE A 423 -13.92 -42.27 9.04
CA PHE A 423 -13.51 -41.03 9.69
C PHE A 423 -12.56 -40.27 8.79
N ASP A 424 -12.61 -38.95 8.84
CA ASP A 424 -11.70 -38.08 8.08
C ASP A 424 -10.32 -38.07 8.73
N ARG A 425 -9.28 -38.36 7.97
CA ARG A 425 -7.88 -38.43 8.44
C ARG A 425 -7.06 -37.20 8.06
N ARG A 426 -7.68 -36.24 7.36
CA ARG A 426 -7.07 -34.96 6.99
C ARG A 426 -6.94 -34.05 8.21
N PHE A 427 -6.07 -33.05 8.12
CA PHE A 427 -5.88 -32.08 9.20
C PHE A 427 -7.14 -31.25 9.41
N GLN A 428 -7.56 -31.15 10.66
CA GLN A 428 -8.75 -30.43 11.11
C GLN A 428 -8.33 -29.20 11.91
N VAL A 429 -8.97 -28.07 11.62
CA VAL A 429 -8.86 -26.85 12.43
C VAL A 429 -9.79 -27.01 13.62
N LEU A 430 -9.21 -27.13 14.82
CA LEU A 430 -9.93 -26.88 16.05
C LEU A 430 -9.96 -25.37 16.27
N ASP A 431 -11.11 -24.75 16.05
CA ASP A 431 -11.39 -23.40 16.52
C ASP A 431 -11.86 -23.48 17.99
N THR A 432 -11.30 -22.66 18.87
CA THR A 432 -11.67 -22.63 20.30
C THR A 432 -12.49 -21.38 20.63
N ALA A 433 -13.28 -21.43 21.70
CA ALA A 433 -13.95 -20.24 22.19
C ALA A 433 -12.91 -19.31 22.85
N PRO A 434 -12.90 -17.99 22.56
CA PRO A 434 -11.97 -17.05 23.20
C PRO A 434 -12.05 -17.13 24.72
N ALA A 435 -10.91 -17.31 25.38
CA ALA A 435 -10.81 -17.44 26.82
C ALA A 435 -10.12 -16.22 27.41
N ARG A 436 -10.57 -15.78 28.59
CA ARG A 436 -9.95 -14.66 29.33
C ARG A 436 -8.83 -15.16 30.23
N TYR A 437 -7.72 -14.42 30.22
CA TYR A 437 -6.55 -14.64 31.05
C TYR A 437 -6.09 -13.29 31.62
N PHE A 438 -5.27 -13.34 32.66
CA PHE A 438 -4.59 -12.16 33.17
C PHE A 438 -3.11 -12.28 32.85
N THR A 439 -2.50 -11.21 32.32
CA THR A 439 -1.04 -11.16 32.14
C THR A 439 -0.33 -11.06 33.50
N ALA A 440 1.00 -11.17 33.51
CA ALA A 440 1.82 -10.89 34.70
C ALA A 440 1.63 -9.46 35.26
N GLU A 441 1.08 -8.55 34.44
CA GLU A 441 0.76 -7.16 34.79
C GLU A 441 -0.71 -6.99 35.24
N GLN A 442 -1.44 -8.10 35.42
CA GLN A 442 -2.88 -8.16 35.75
C GLN A 442 -3.83 -7.51 34.72
N LYS A 443 -3.36 -7.28 33.48
CA LYS A 443 -4.22 -6.83 32.37
C LYS A 443 -5.11 -8.00 31.92
N ASP A 444 -6.44 -7.81 31.88
CA ASP A 444 -7.41 -8.77 31.31
C ASP A 444 -7.24 -8.84 29.80
N VAL A 445 -6.97 -10.04 29.28
CA VAL A 445 -6.75 -10.32 27.85
C VAL A 445 -7.64 -11.48 27.41
N SER A 446 -8.40 -11.27 26.33
CA SER A 446 -9.09 -12.34 25.63
C SER A 446 -8.12 -12.95 24.62
N VAL A 447 -7.81 -14.23 24.79
CA VAL A 447 -6.92 -14.95 23.87
C VAL A 447 -7.69 -16.08 23.18
N ASP A 448 -7.70 -16.00 21.86
CA ASP A 448 -8.29 -16.97 20.94
C ASP A 448 -7.17 -17.82 20.30
N PHE A 449 -7.41 -19.12 20.16
CA PHE A 449 -6.46 -20.09 19.65
C PHE A 449 -7.11 -20.98 18.60
N PHE A 450 -6.38 -21.24 17.51
CA PHE A 450 -6.68 -22.36 16.63
C PHE A 450 -5.57 -23.40 16.76
N ALA A 451 -5.94 -24.67 16.70
CA ALA A 451 -5.00 -25.77 16.75
C ALA A 451 -5.25 -26.70 15.56
N ILE A 452 -4.17 -27.24 14.98
CA ILE A 452 -4.25 -28.10 13.80
C ILE A 452 -3.74 -29.49 14.18
N GLY A 453 -4.62 -30.47 14.02
CA GLY A 453 -4.36 -31.87 14.38
C GLY A 453 -5.13 -32.84 13.48
N TYR A 454 -4.94 -34.13 13.73
CA TYR A 454 -5.63 -35.20 13.02
C TYR A 454 -5.88 -36.42 13.92
N ILE A 455 -6.80 -37.28 13.49
CA ILE A 455 -7.06 -38.57 14.13
C ILE A 455 -5.90 -39.51 13.80
N SER A 456 -5.11 -39.84 14.82
CA SER A 456 -3.94 -40.72 14.73
C SER A 456 -4.29 -42.19 14.98
N ASN A 457 -5.28 -42.45 15.84
CA ASN A 457 -5.86 -43.77 16.08
C ASN A 457 -7.40 -43.66 16.18
N VAL A 458 -8.09 -44.26 15.23
CA VAL A 458 -9.56 -44.26 15.11
C VAL A 458 -10.21 -45.05 16.25
N GLY A 459 -9.58 -46.13 16.70
CA GLY A 459 -10.08 -46.98 17.78
C GLY A 459 -10.10 -46.27 19.13
N ASP A 460 -9.06 -45.49 19.43
CA ASP A 460 -8.98 -44.65 20.63
C ASP A 460 -9.89 -43.44 20.53
N TYR A 461 -9.89 -42.76 19.38
CA TYR A 461 -10.80 -41.65 19.10
C TYR A 461 -12.27 -42.04 19.27
N PHE A 462 -12.68 -43.18 18.71
CA PHE A 462 -14.05 -43.67 18.84
C PHE A 462 -14.38 -44.09 20.29
N ARG A 463 -13.45 -44.73 21.01
CA ARG A 463 -13.62 -45.06 22.43
C ARG A 463 -13.77 -43.82 23.32
N ALA A 464 -13.02 -42.75 23.03
CA ALA A 464 -13.10 -41.51 23.78
C ALA A 464 -14.36 -40.69 23.45
N THR A 465 -14.68 -40.50 22.17
CA THR A 465 -15.63 -39.48 21.68
C THR A 465 -16.97 -40.03 21.20
N GLY A 466 -17.11 -41.35 21.02
CA GLY A 466 -18.23 -41.94 20.27
C GLY A 466 -18.19 -41.65 18.76
N GLY A 467 -17.13 -40.99 18.28
CA GLY A 467 -16.95 -40.57 16.89
C GLY A 467 -17.48 -39.17 16.54
N ASP A 468 -17.99 -38.40 17.50
CA ASP A 468 -18.48 -37.03 17.25
C ASP A 468 -17.35 -35.99 17.42
N PRO A 469 -16.96 -35.23 16.38
CA PRO A 469 -15.95 -34.18 16.49
C PRO A 469 -16.34 -33.07 17.47
N ARG A 470 -17.63 -32.85 17.76
CA ARG A 470 -18.05 -31.87 18.78
C ARG A 470 -17.61 -32.29 20.18
N ILE A 471 -17.69 -33.59 20.47
CA ILE A 471 -17.24 -34.18 21.74
C ILE A 471 -15.70 -34.23 21.80
N ALA A 472 -15.03 -34.42 20.66
CA ALA A 472 -13.58 -34.28 20.55
C ALA A 472 -13.14 -32.85 20.90
N ASN A 473 -13.69 -31.85 20.22
CA ASN A 473 -13.37 -30.44 20.40
C ASN A 473 -13.64 -29.95 21.83
N ALA A 474 -14.77 -30.36 22.42
CA ALA A 474 -15.13 -30.03 23.80
C ALA A 474 -14.18 -30.65 24.86
N ARG A 475 -13.39 -31.67 24.51
CA ARG A 475 -12.34 -32.24 25.37
C ARG A 475 -10.94 -31.72 25.05
N LEU A 476 -10.66 -31.37 23.80
CA LEU A 476 -9.39 -30.74 23.40
C LEU A 476 -9.25 -29.32 23.94
N ALA A 477 -10.32 -28.52 23.89
CA ALA A 477 -10.28 -27.12 24.32
C ALA A 477 -9.76 -26.89 25.76
N PRO A 478 -10.25 -27.60 26.81
CA PRO A 478 -9.71 -27.43 28.17
C PRO A 478 -8.24 -27.85 28.29
N ILE A 479 -7.83 -28.95 27.63
CA ILE A 479 -6.44 -29.42 27.63
C ILE A 479 -5.49 -28.34 27.07
N ILE A 480 -5.88 -27.71 25.95
CA ILE A 480 -5.10 -26.65 25.31
C ILE A 480 -5.07 -25.40 26.20
N THR A 481 -6.23 -24.90 26.63
CA THR A 481 -6.32 -23.67 27.43
C THR A 481 -5.58 -23.78 28.79
N ASP A 482 -5.68 -24.90 29.50
CA ASP A 482 -4.98 -25.08 30.78
C ASP A 482 -3.47 -25.25 30.63
N SER A 483 -2.98 -25.86 29.53
CA SER A 483 -1.54 -25.90 29.24
C SER A 483 -0.95 -24.50 29.01
N LEU A 484 -1.69 -23.63 28.31
CA LEU A 484 -1.23 -22.28 27.96
C LEU A 484 -1.42 -21.27 29.09
N ARG A 485 -2.39 -21.49 29.99
CA ARG A 485 -2.72 -20.61 31.13
C ARG A 485 -1.49 -20.15 31.91
N ASN A 486 -0.58 -21.08 32.24
CA ASN A 486 0.64 -20.77 32.99
C ASN A 486 1.62 -19.89 32.18
N GLN A 487 1.77 -20.14 30.88
CA GLN A 487 2.63 -19.35 30.00
C GLN A 487 2.11 -17.92 29.82
N ILE A 488 0.79 -17.73 29.75
CA ILE A 488 0.15 -16.41 29.61
C ILE A 488 0.27 -15.62 30.91
N ASN A 489 -0.08 -16.22 32.05
CA ASN A 489 0.01 -15.59 33.37
C ASN A 489 1.45 -15.17 33.75
N SER A 490 2.47 -15.77 33.14
CA SER A 490 3.89 -15.48 33.39
C SER A 490 4.50 -14.35 32.55
N ARG A 491 3.75 -13.74 31.61
CA ARG A 491 4.26 -12.79 30.61
C ARG A 491 3.53 -11.45 30.64
N THR A 492 4.20 -10.38 30.24
CA THR A 492 3.57 -9.06 30.04
C THR A 492 2.69 -9.04 28.77
N LEU A 493 1.81 -8.04 28.63
CA LEU A 493 0.99 -7.92 27.42
C LEU A 493 1.88 -7.74 26.17
N GLN A 494 2.84 -6.81 26.21
CA GLN A 494 3.85 -6.68 25.15
C GLN A 494 4.56 -8.00 24.81
N GLN A 495 5.00 -8.79 25.80
CA GLN A 495 5.67 -10.08 25.54
C GLN A 495 4.74 -11.13 24.91
N LEU A 496 3.45 -11.13 25.25
CA LEU A 496 2.45 -12.02 24.66
C LEU A 496 2.15 -11.65 23.19
N VAL A 497 2.20 -10.35 22.87
CA VAL A 497 1.98 -9.80 21.52
C VAL A 497 3.20 -9.98 20.62
N SER A 498 4.38 -9.53 21.06
CA SER A 498 5.57 -9.40 20.21
C SER A 498 6.66 -10.48 20.40
N GLY A 499 6.48 -11.42 21.35
CA GLY A 499 7.47 -12.45 21.66
C GLY A 499 7.49 -13.61 20.66
N ASP A 500 8.63 -14.32 20.57
CA ASP A 500 8.79 -15.46 19.65
C ASP A 500 8.02 -16.71 20.12
N ARG A 501 6.79 -16.83 19.61
CA ARG A 501 5.86 -17.92 19.95
C ARG A 501 6.36 -19.30 19.51
N SER A 502 7.17 -19.38 18.45
CA SER A 502 7.53 -20.64 17.76
C SER A 502 8.21 -21.68 18.66
N GLU A 503 9.19 -21.27 19.47
CA GLU A 503 9.98 -22.19 20.31
C GLU A 503 9.17 -22.70 21.52
N LEU A 504 8.38 -21.79 22.11
CA LEU A 504 7.48 -22.09 23.23
C LEU A 504 6.35 -23.06 22.83
N ILE A 505 5.77 -22.86 21.63
CA ILE A 505 4.76 -23.76 21.07
C ILE A 505 5.31 -25.18 20.93
N ALA A 506 6.57 -25.36 20.50
CA ALA A 506 7.18 -26.67 20.34
C ALA A 506 7.30 -27.46 21.66
N GLU A 507 7.64 -26.79 22.77
CA GLU A 507 7.66 -27.43 24.10
C GLU A 507 6.24 -27.81 24.55
N GLN A 508 5.29 -26.87 24.49
CA GLN A 508 3.92 -27.10 24.98
C GLN A 508 3.17 -28.14 24.13
N LEU A 509 3.43 -28.21 22.81
CA LEU A 509 2.91 -29.25 21.93
C LEU A 509 3.29 -30.67 22.38
N LYS A 510 4.43 -30.86 23.08
CA LYS A 510 4.77 -32.17 23.63
C LYS A 510 3.80 -32.58 24.74
N GLY A 511 3.61 -31.71 25.74
CA GLY A 511 2.68 -31.96 26.85
C GLY A 511 1.23 -32.10 26.39
N ILE A 512 0.82 -31.30 25.40
CA ILE A 512 -0.51 -31.42 24.78
C ILE A 512 -0.64 -32.77 24.06
N ASN A 513 0.35 -33.20 23.28
CA ASN A 513 0.30 -34.50 22.60
C ASN A 513 0.26 -35.69 23.58
N GLU A 514 0.98 -35.61 24.70
CA GLU A 514 0.89 -36.61 25.78
C GLU A 514 -0.53 -36.68 26.37
N ALA A 515 -1.20 -35.54 26.54
CA ALA A 515 -2.58 -35.47 27.03
C ALA A 515 -3.64 -35.90 25.98
N VAL A 516 -3.48 -35.54 24.70
CA VAL A 516 -4.46 -35.85 23.64
C VAL A 516 -4.30 -37.23 23.02
N ALA A 517 -3.20 -37.94 23.28
CA ALA A 517 -3.02 -39.33 22.87
C ALA A 517 -4.15 -40.24 23.39
N GLY A 518 -4.64 -40.00 24.61
CA GLY A 518 -5.81 -40.71 25.18
C GLY A 518 -7.15 -40.42 24.47
N LEU A 519 -7.18 -39.45 23.55
CA LEU A 519 -8.30 -39.15 22.66
C LEU A 519 -8.08 -39.66 21.22
N GLY A 520 -7.01 -40.42 20.96
CA GLY A 520 -6.68 -40.94 19.62
C GLY A 520 -6.26 -39.87 18.60
N MET A 521 -5.91 -38.67 19.04
CA MET A 521 -5.56 -37.54 18.17
C MET A 521 -4.10 -37.09 18.39
N GLN A 522 -3.53 -36.46 17.36
CA GLN A 522 -2.21 -35.83 17.42
C GLN A 522 -2.32 -34.38 16.95
N MET A 523 -1.72 -33.46 17.72
CA MET A 523 -1.60 -32.04 17.37
C MET A 523 -0.27 -31.81 16.67
N ILE A 524 -0.31 -31.12 15.52
CA ILE A 524 0.88 -30.74 14.74
C ILE A 524 1.33 -29.33 15.09
N ASP A 525 0.38 -28.40 15.23
CA ASP A 525 0.65 -27.01 15.56
C ASP A 525 -0.51 -26.40 16.36
N LEU A 526 -0.19 -25.35 17.11
CA LEU A 526 -1.08 -24.62 18.01
C LEU A 526 -0.72 -23.14 17.92
N ARG A 527 -1.66 -22.32 17.50
CA ARG A 527 -1.41 -20.91 17.17
C ARG A 527 -2.37 -19.98 17.89
N ILE A 528 -1.82 -18.86 18.33
CA ILE A 528 -2.61 -17.75 18.87
C ILE A 528 -3.25 -17.03 17.69
N LYS A 529 -4.57 -17.17 17.59
CA LYS A 529 -5.42 -16.59 16.55
C LYS A 529 -5.53 -15.08 16.73
N GLN A 530 -5.79 -14.66 17.97
CA GLN A 530 -5.96 -13.27 18.37
C GLN A 530 -5.63 -13.12 19.86
N VAL A 531 -4.85 -12.09 20.18
CA VAL A 531 -4.78 -11.52 21.54
C VAL A 531 -5.55 -10.20 21.45
N ASP A 532 -6.56 -10.03 22.28
CA ASP A 532 -7.39 -8.83 22.29
C ASP A 532 -7.67 -8.35 23.71
N LEU A 533 -8.07 -7.09 23.83
CA LEU A 533 -8.61 -6.53 25.06
C LEU A 533 -10.13 -6.67 25.00
N PRO A 534 -10.79 -7.33 25.99
CA PRO A 534 -12.25 -7.45 25.98
C PRO A 534 -12.91 -6.08 25.89
N THR A 535 -13.97 -5.94 25.08
CA THR A 535 -14.65 -4.65 24.86
C THR A 535 -15.39 -4.13 26.10
N ASP A 536 -15.59 -4.97 27.11
CA ASP A 536 -16.07 -4.67 28.45
C ASP A 536 -14.96 -4.43 29.49
N SER A 537 -13.68 -4.58 29.11
CA SER A 537 -12.53 -4.33 29.98
C SER A 537 -12.19 -2.84 30.09
N GLN A 538 -11.62 -2.42 31.22
CA GLN A 538 -11.12 -1.05 31.38
C GLN A 538 -9.86 -0.79 30.52
N VAL A 539 -9.04 -1.82 30.30
CA VAL A 539 -7.71 -1.71 29.65
C VAL A 539 -7.79 -1.13 28.22
N ILE A 540 -8.87 -1.38 27.47
CA ILE A 540 -9.05 -0.80 26.13
C ILE A 540 -9.21 0.73 26.18
N ASN A 541 -9.90 1.24 27.20
CA ASN A 541 -10.09 2.67 27.41
C ASN A 541 -8.79 3.34 27.87
N ASP A 542 -8.01 2.66 28.73
CA ASP A 542 -6.68 3.13 29.16
C ASP A 542 -5.71 3.23 27.97
N VAL A 543 -5.73 2.26 27.05
CA VAL A 543 -4.99 2.32 25.79
C VAL A 543 -5.45 3.51 24.94
N TYR A 544 -6.77 3.73 24.80
CA TYR A 544 -7.29 4.87 24.02
C TYR A 544 -6.97 6.24 24.64
N GLU A 545 -6.99 6.39 25.97
CA GLU A 545 -6.53 7.61 26.64
C GLU A 545 -5.01 7.80 26.46
N ARG A 546 -4.20 6.75 26.64
CA ARG A 546 -2.75 6.79 26.40
C ARG A 546 -2.41 7.21 24.97
N MET A 547 -3.07 6.62 23.97
CA MET A 547 -2.90 6.98 22.55
C MET A 547 -3.25 8.45 22.31
N ARG A 548 -4.38 8.94 22.85
CA ARG A 548 -4.79 10.34 22.72
C ARG A 548 -3.82 11.30 23.42
N ALA A 549 -3.34 10.96 24.62
CA ALA A 549 -2.37 11.77 25.36
C ALA A 549 -1.02 11.85 24.64
N GLN A 550 -0.49 10.71 24.16
CA GLN A 550 0.78 10.63 23.45
C GLN A 550 0.74 11.45 22.13
N ARG A 551 -0.33 11.31 21.34
CA ARG A 551 -0.49 12.08 20.10
C ARG A 551 -0.71 13.58 20.35
N LYS A 552 -1.42 13.97 21.42
CA LYS A 552 -1.52 15.38 21.84
C LYS A 552 -0.17 15.96 22.25
N GLN A 553 0.65 15.20 22.97
CA GLN A 553 2.02 15.61 23.33
C GLN A 553 2.91 15.77 22.10
N GLU A 554 2.82 14.86 21.13
CA GLU A 554 3.50 14.93 19.84
C GLU A 554 3.06 16.16 19.02
N ALA A 555 1.76 16.42 18.92
CA ALA A 555 1.19 17.59 18.26
C ALA A 555 1.63 18.91 18.93
N ALA A 556 1.64 18.98 20.26
CA ALA A 556 2.14 20.14 21.00
C ALA A 556 3.63 20.38 20.76
N LYS A 557 4.45 19.32 20.76
CA LYS A 557 5.89 19.39 20.46
C LYS A 557 6.15 19.91 19.05
N LEU A 558 5.41 19.41 18.05
CA LEU A 558 5.53 19.85 16.66
C LEU A 558 5.17 21.32 16.46
N ARG A 559 4.15 21.84 17.16
CA ARG A 559 3.80 23.27 17.15
C ARG A 559 4.93 24.11 17.76
N ALA A 560 5.43 23.73 18.93
CA ALA A 560 6.52 24.42 19.60
C ALA A 560 7.81 24.45 18.75
N GLU A 561 8.17 23.33 18.11
CA GLU A 561 9.29 23.28 17.15
C GLU A 561 9.08 24.22 15.95
N GLY A 562 7.85 24.33 15.44
CA GLY A 562 7.51 25.25 14.35
C GLY A 562 7.59 26.72 14.75
N GLU A 563 7.10 27.05 15.94
CA GLU A 563 7.21 28.38 16.53
C GLU A 563 8.69 28.75 16.74
N GLU A 564 9.49 27.90 17.40
CA GLU A 564 10.93 28.09 17.63
C GLU A 564 11.70 28.30 16.31
N GLN A 565 11.47 27.44 15.31
CA GLN A 565 12.14 27.53 14.01
C GLN A 565 11.72 28.80 13.25
N SER A 566 10.43 29.16 13.27
CA SER A 566 9.94 30.38 12.62
C SER A 566 10.48 31.67 13.27
N LEU A 567 10.56 31.71 14.60
CA LEU A 567 11.14 32.82 15.36
C LEU A 567 12.64 32.93 15.10
N THR A 568 13.36 31.80 15.06
CA THR A 568 14.80 31.76 14.74
C THR A 568 15.09 32.31 13.34
N ILE A 569 14.30 31.92 12.34
CA ILE A 569 14.44 32.41 10.95
C ILE A 569 14.15 33.92 10.87
N ARG A 570 13.07 34.40 11.52
CA ARG A 570 12.74 35.85 11.54
C ARG A 570 13.82 36.67 12.26
N ALA A 571 14.21 36.28 13.47
CA ALA A 571 15.23 36.99 14.25
C ALA A 571 16.61 37.02 13.56
N GLN A 572 16.97 35.97 12.81
CA GLN A 572 18.19 35.98 12.00
C GLN A 572 18.06 36.93 10.80
N ALA A 573 16.91 36.96 10.11
CA ALA A 573 16.66 37.91 9.03
C ALA A 573 16.66 39.37 9.49
N ASP A 574 16.07 39.66 10.66
CA ASP A 574 16.05 40.99 11.28
C ASP A 574 17.47 41.43 11.69
N ARG A 575 18.27 40.52 12.24
CA ARG A 575 19.70 40.73 12.52
C ARG A 575 20.46 41.06 11.24
N ASP A 576 20.34 40.22 10.20
CA ASP A 576 21.08 40.40 8.94
C ASP A 576 20.68 41.68 8.22
N SER A 577 19.39 42.03 8.25
CA SER A 577 18.85 43.31 7.79
C SER A 577 19.50 44.50 8.51
N THR A 578 19.48 44.48 9.84
CA THR A 578 20.04 45.54 10.70
C THR A 578 21.55 45.70 10.48
N VAL A 579 22.29 44.58 10.39
CA VAL A 579 23.73 44.58 10.13
C VAL A 579 24.04 45.12 8.73
N LEU A 580 23.34 44.67 7.69
CA LEU A 580 23.56 45.15 6.32
C LEU A 580 23.35 46.67 6.19
N ILE A 581 22.33 47.23 6.87
CA ILE A 581 22.07 48.67 6.87
C ILE A 581 23.18 49.39 7.66
N ALA A 582 23.49 48.97 8.88
CA ALA A 582 24.51 49.61 9.72
C ALA A 582 25.92 49.56 9.09
N GLU A 583 26.30 48.45 8.45
CA GLU A 583 27.55 48.36 7.70
C GLU A 583 27.58 49.29 6.48
N ALA A 584 26.46 49.39 5.74
CA ALA A 584 26.37 50.26 4.59
C ALA A 584 26.38 51.74 4.98
N GLU A 585 25.77 52.13 6.09
CA GLU A 585 25.86 53.48 6.64
C GLU A 585 27.28 53.81 7.12
N ARG A 586 27.92 52.91 7.88
CA ARG A 586 29.34 53.02 8.26
C ARG A 586 30.23 53.26 7.03
N ASP A 587 30.06 52.43 6.00
CA ASP A 587 30.87 52.51 4.78
C ASP A 587 30.54 53.76 3.96
N ALA A 588 29.28 54.19 3.91
CA ALA A 588 28.85 55.42 3.27
C ALA A 588 29.43 56.68 3.96
N GLN A 589 29.42 56.74 5.28
CA GLN A 589 30.02 57.86 6.01
C GLN A 589 31.55 57.88 5.83
N ARG A 590 32.20 56.71 5.81
CA ARG A 590 33.62 56.60 5.45
C ARG A 590 33.90 57.12 4.03
N MET A 591 33.11 56.70 3.03
CA MET A 591 33.28 57.16 1.64
C MET A 591 33.12 58.68 1.50
N ARG A 592 32.17 59.29 2.21
CA ARG A 592 32.02 60.76 2.27
C ARG A 592 33.26 61.41 2.87
N GLY A 593 33.67 60.98 4.07
CA GLY A 593 34.86 61.51 4.75
C GLY A 593 36.16 61.34 3.96
N GLU A 594 36.31 60.25 3.21
CA GLU A 594 37.41 60.07 2.25
C GLU A 594 37.36 61.08 1.10
N GLY A 595 36.16 61.37 0.57
CA GLY A 595 35.96 62.39 -0.48
C GLY A 595 36.23 63.81 0.01
N ASP A 596 35.72 64.14 1.20
CA ASP A 596 35.93 65.44 1.84
C ASP A 596 37.41 65.66 2.19
N ALA A 597 38.09 64.62 2.70
CA ALA A 597 39.53 64.67 2.98
C ALA A 597 40.37 64.80 1.70
N GLU A 598 40.01 64.11 0.61
CA GLU A 598 40.72 64.21 -0.67
C GLU A 598 40.47 65.55 -1.36
N ALA A 599 39.25 66.08 -1.34
CA ALA A 599 38.95 67.43 -1.81
C ALA A 599 39.70 68.49 -0.97
N ALA A 600 39.73 68.36 0.35
CA ALA A 600 40.52 69.22 1.23
C ALA A 600 42.03 69.13 0.91
N ARG A 601 42.55 67.95 0.57
CA ARG A 601 43.93 67.74 0.10
C ARG A 601 44.21 68.44 -1.22
N ILE A 602 43.27 68.40 -2.17
CA ILE A 602 43.39 69.08 -3.48
C ILE A 602 43.34 70.61 -3.29
N TYR A 603 42.34 71.13 -2.58
CA TYR A 603 42.23 72.56 -2.26
C TYR A 603 43.44 73.06 -1.45
N GLY A 604 43.96 72.27 -0.51
CA GLY A 604 45.15 72.59 0.28
C GLY A 604 46.42 72.67 -0.56
N LYS A 605 46.62 71.75 -1.53
CA LYS A 605 47.72 71.85 -2.51
C LYS A 605 47.63 73.12 -3.35
N ALA A 606 46.42 73.44 -3.84
CA ALA A 606 46.19 74.65 -4.63
C ALA A 606 46.51 75.92 -3.81
N GLY A 607 45.94 76.04 -2.60
CA GLY A 607 46.18 77.19 -1.72
C GLY A 607 47.61 77.34 -1.23
N SER A 608 48.36 76.23 -1.10
CA SER A 608 49.78 76.26 -0.73
C SER A 608 50.69 76.85 -1.83
N ALA A 609 50.22 76.91 -3.08
CA ALA A 609 51.03 77.41 -4.20
C ALA A 609 51.08 78.95 -4.28
N ASP A 610 50.06 79.64 -3.77
CA ASP A 610 50.03 81.08 -3.48
C ASP A 610 48.90 81.38 -2.47
N PRO A 611 49.21 81.48 -1.17
CA PRO A 611 48.21 81.74 -0.13
C PRO A 611 47.50 83.10 -0.29
N SER A 612 48.16 84.10 -0.89
CA SER A 612 47.62 85.46 -1.02
C SER A 612 46.57 85.54 -2.12
N PHE A 613 46.85 84.94 -3.29
CA PHE A 613 45.90 84.82 -4.37
C PHE A 613 44.76 83.85 -4.02
N TYR A 614 45.05 82.76 -3.31
CA TYR A 614 44.02 81.81 -2.87
C TYR A 614 43.01 82.43 -1.89
N ALA A 615 43.46 83.22 -0.91
CA ALA A 615 42.57 83.92 0.01
C ALA A 615 41.64 84.92 -0.73
N PHE A 616 42.19 85.70 -1.67
CA PHE A 616 41.40 86.60 -2.52
C PHE A 616 40.39 85.82 -3.38
N TYR A 617 40.84 84.77 -4.08
CA TYR A 617 40.00 83.92 -4.92
C TYR A 617 38.85 83.29 -4.14
N ARG A 618 39.13 82.71 -2.96
CA ARG A 618 38.10 82.14 -2.08
C ARG A 618 37.11 83.19 -1.57
N SER A 619 37.51 84.44 -1.36
CA SER A 619 36.57 85.51 -1.02
C SER A 619 35.58 85.81 -2.14
N LEU A 620 36.04 85.79 -3.41
CA LEU A 620 35.17 85.92 -4.59
C LEU A 620 34.27 84.71 -4.81
N GLU A 621 34.76 83.49 -4.51
CA GLU A 621 33.93 82.28 -4.55
C GLU A 621 32.86 82.26 -3.47
N ALA A 622 33.19 82.61 -2.23
CA ALA A 622 32.24 82.70 -1.13
C ALA A 622 31.14 83.75 -1.41
N TYR A 623 31.53 84.91 -1.95
CA TYR A 623 30.59 85.94 -2.42
C TYR A 623 29.65 85.38 -3.50
N ARG A 624 30.18 84.85 -4.60
CA ARG A 624 29.38 84.22 -5.68
C ARG A 624 28.44 83.13 -5.15
N GLY A 625 28.95 82.23 -4.30
CA GLY A 625 28.19 81.14 -3.71
C GLY A 625 27.03 81.63 -2.83
N SER A 626 27.26 82.64 -1.99
CA SER A 626 26.23 83.24 -1.12
C SER A 626 25.07 83.92 -1.88
N MET A 627 25.23 84.14 -3.19
CA MET A 627 24.27 84.82 -4.06
C MET A 627 23.78 83.92 -5.21
N THR A 628 24.01 82.60 -5.15
CA THR A 628 23.56 81.67 -6.20
C THR A 628 22.08 81.26 -6.05
N ASP A 629 21.50 81.34 -4.84
CA ASP A 629 20.13 80.86 -4.55
C ASP A 629 18.99 81.78 -5.02
N GLY A 630 19.29 82.86 -5.77
CA GLY A 630 18.32 83.75 -6.41
C GLY A 630 17.42 84.61 -5.50
N ASN A 631 17.46 84.36 -4.18
CA ASN A 631 16.67 85.04 -3.16
C ASN A 631 17.52 85.99 -2.28
N GLY A 632 18.80 86.19 -2.62
CA GLY A 632 19.73 87.03 -1.85
C GLY A 632 19.41 88.52 -2.00
N VAL A 633 19.03 89.16 -0.90
CA VAL A 633 18.83 90.63 -0.85
C VAL A 633 20.18 91.30 -0.56
N ILE A 634 20.74 91.97 -1.56
CA ILE A 634 22.02 92.68 -1.42
C ILE A 634 21.80 93.98 -0.64
N VAL A 635 22.36 94.07 0.57
CA VAL A 635 22.38 95.28 1.41
C VAL A 635 23.83 95.77 1.51
N LEU A 636 24.14 96.88 0.84
CA LEU A 636 25.51 97.42 0.76
C LEU A 636 25.79 98.38 1.92
N ASP A 637 26.53 97.93 2.94
CA ASP A 637 27.15 98.83 3.92
C ASP A 637 28.52 99.35 3.42
N LYS A 638 28.86 100.57 3.83
CA LYS A 638 30.06 101.31 3.40
C LYS A 638 31.37 100.75 4.00
N ASN A 639 31.26 99.88 5.01
CA ASN A 639 32.38 99.28 5.73
C ASN A 639 32.64 97.80 5.41
N ASP A 640 31.91 97.21 4.46
CA ASP A 640 31.99 95.79 4.12
C ASP A 640 33.43 95.33 3.80
N PRO A 641 33.91 94.19 4.35
CA PRO A 641 35.19 93.56 4.00
C PRO A 641 35.42 93.38 2.49
N PHE A 642 34.39 93.08 1.71
CA PHE A 642 34.42 92.94 0.25
C PHE A 642 34.93 94.22 -0.44
N LEU A 643 34.63 95.40 0.13
CA LEU A 643 35.04 96.70 -0.41
C LEU A 643 36.47 97.11 0.00
N GLN A 644 37.18 96.33 0.81
CA GLN A 644 38.54 96.66 1.23
C GLN A 644 39.55 96.58 0.08
N TYR A 645 39.38 95.60 -0.83
CA TYR A 645 40.22 95.44 -2.02
C TYR A 645 40.08 96.59 -3.04
N LEU A 646 39.12 97.51 -2.85
CA LEU A 646 38.93 98.70 -3.66
C LEU A 646 39.64 99.95 -3.12
N LYS A 647 40.24 99.89 -1.91
CA LYS A 647 40.73 101.09 -1.18
C LYS A 647 42.20 101.46 -1.47
N ASN A 648 42.95 100.59 -2.13
CA ASN A 648 44.33 100.86 -2.58
C ASN A 648 44.36 101.18 -4.08
N ASP A 649 44.10 102.45 -4.42
CA ASP A 649 44.35 103.05 -5.74
C ASP A 649 44.64 104.55 -5.48
N ARG A 650 45.87 104.86 -5.01
CA ARG A 650 46.38 106.22 -4.79
C ARG A 650 47.91 106.26 -4.69
#